data_AF-G1VSZ1-F1
#
_entry.id   AF-G1VSZ1-F1
#
_cell.length_a   1.000
_cell.length_b   1.000
_cell.length_c   1.000
_cell.angle_alpha   90.00
_cell.angle_beta   90.00
_cell.angle_gamma   90.00
#
_symmetry.space_group_name_H-M   'P 1'
#
loop_
_entity.id
_entity.type
_entity.pdbx_description
1 polymer ?
#
loop_
_entity_poly.entity_id
_entity_poly.type
_entity_poly.pdbx_seq_one_letter_code
_entity_poly.pdbx_strand_id
1 'polypeptide(L)'
;MERTDIEKKRYIYPQYVPAQQLMKGLYTGEWAMIAAPPILGLILYNIIGFAIGMMLGLLFFALLFRYEGKRVNLLHEMVSSARYLSSQRYYIKKERELDDEMEAAEEETEQEEGKKAKKKPKKQKKKRKQKRTEKEQRKKKEKVMQELFPFRRIEDALIEMENGDVFLFLRIQANNLDLLSYQEVQNMIRSYSKDIDRDRFKVGYFITDSVFKIGNNIQAIEKAKEKQRIPFLRMLLDQEKYLLQMKKDDANKKMYCIRVLIKEKDRKNLDLDDVKHRIKETYATSLSPIECTKEEIKQMLGVYGNRIFADHYPDSELEVETQGADKGFLLFKKKKTYEELQLPGIYDFKDMIVPVTAEFRPSLARLGTNIVKTYAVSSFLGTTKETNLLARISNIPGVSTSIYINPLSTRVYKSNIRKDMKARRSAIRDDLDQMDYEESAETLAGAYRRVREDSQEMYYISIYFVLSAVNQTAFDNLEETFRSAIEDVSITLDDLKTKQKEAYLAASPIGEDLLGKWIRQNIPSESVANLYPFNEPSLMDPKGLYIGTIVDKKNPILYDPFQYRGTNNNILILGMSGVGKTVLLWLLLQHAACMGAYIRNIDFEGTARDFIEKLGGINIDIAGGNDFIINPLQVRIPYEIRRGILDDYIGEVKSWMRIYKASWNDSLLDLFEEFLRRAYERKHISNSTDFTRLQNTDYPILSDVYQEIVIERDNYDEKESLATKEELRKLLLGMRSAVEGADSGLFNRHTYLGERFHGDGSRQDVFNSVRIINFDFSRMMDTDKSRKLAQWSNIFTYITQFVNNNMSARDDIVVSIDELHEMLKKEYMPIINIISSYERRFRKYNTSLIKATQTMDEVDSDDAEMESKVKPLFSQSATKFLFHLGDIDYDKPRKMMNLTANEIEKLQESRSGKCLVRINKALYDLDVFMPEWFKQVKKDA
;
A
#
# COMPACT_ATOMS: atom_id res chain seq x y z
N MET A 1 -26.56 3.01 -65.90
CA MET A 1 -25.90 4.04 -66.72
C MET A 1 -24.94 4.77 -65.79
N GLU A 2 -23.68 4.30 -65.75
CA GLU A 2 -22.49 4.88 -66.42
C GLU A 2 -21.76 5.85 -65.48
N ARG A 3 -20.56 5.48 -64.96
CA ARG A 3 -19.19 5.81 -65.48
C ARG A 3 -18.88 7.32 -65.30
N THR A 4 -17.73 7.83 -64.83
CA THR A 4 -16.32 7.39 -64.85
C THR A 4 -15.45 8.48 -64.15
N ASP A 5 -14.45 8.07 -63.36
CA ASP A 5 -13.01 8.38 -63.46
C ASP A 5 -12.36 9.80 -63.60
N ILE A 6 -11.28 10.00 -62.81
CA ILE A 6 -9.88 10.46 -63.20
C ILE A 6 -9.39 11.94 -63.01
N GLU A 7 -8.35 12.05 -62.14
CA GLU A 7 -7.03 12.79 -62.16
C GLU A 7 -6.75 14.33 -62.13
N LYS A 8 -5.88 14.70 -61.15
CA LYS A 8 -4.58 15.47 -61.15
C LYS A 8 -4.39 16.96 -61.59
N LYS A 9 -3.84 17.72 -60.61
CA LYS A 9 -2.59 18.56 -60.54
C LYS A 9 -2.48 20.04 -61.04
N ARG A 10 -1.92 20.87 -60.12
CA ARG A 10 -1.03 22.08 -60.24
C ARG A 10 -1.72 23.43 -60.63
N TYR A 11 -1.27 24.69 -60.33
CA TYR A 11 0.03 25.38 -60.14
C TYR A 11 -0.10 26.82 -59.51
N ILE A 12 0.92 27.28 -58.74
CA ILE A 12 1.73 28.56 -58.74
C ILE A 12 1.14 30.01 -58.63
N TYR A 13 1.76 30.77 -57.69
CA TYR A 13 2.08 32.22 -57.47
C TYR A 13 1.44 33.37 -58.28
N PRO A 14 1.47 34.59 -57.67
CA PRO A 14 1.88 35.80 -58.38
C PRO A 14 3.06 36.57 -57.74
N GLN A 15 3.85 37.17 -58.63
CA GLN A 15 4.94 38.13 -58.45
C GLN A 15 4.42 39.57 -58.24
N TYR A 16 5.16 40.42 -57.51
CA TYR A 16 5.87 41.62 -58.03
C TYR A 16 6.26 42.57 -56.88
N VAL A 17 7.56 42.95 -56.80
CA VAL A 17 7.99 44.22 -56.19
C VAL A 17 9.07 44.86 -57.11
N PRO A 18 9.08 46.19 -57.31
CA PRO A 18 9.69 46.86 -58.46
C PRO A 18 11.17 47.29 -58.27
N ALA A 19 11.72 47.80 -59.38
CA ALA A 19 13.13 48.08 -59.70
C ALA A 19 13.93 49.06 -58.81
N GLN A 20 13.45 49.48 -57.64
CA GLN A 20 14.18 50.39 -56.75
C GLN A 20 15.13 49.69 -55.75
N GLN A 21 15.10 48.36 -55.65
CA GLN A 21 16.03 47.61 -54.79
C GLN A 21 17.37 47.24 -55.47
N LEU A 22 17.68 47.83 -56.63
CA LEU A 22 18.83 47.45 -57.46
C LEU A 22 20.12 48.27 -57.22
N MET A 23 20.18 49.15 -56.21
CA MET A 23 21.41 49.90 -55.87
C MET A 23 21.62 50.05 -54.36
N LYS A 24 22.20 49.00 -53.76
CA LYS A 24 23.00 48.90 -52.50
C LYS A 24 22.95 47.41 -52.09
N GLY A 25 23.74 46.52 -52.67
CA GLY A 25 25.20 46.54 -52.66
C GLY A 25 25.65 45.62 -51.51
N LEU A 26 26.09 44.41 -51.88
CA LEU A 26 26.72 43.35 -51.08
C LEU A 26 27.46 43.85 -49.84
N TYR A 27 27.43 43.16 -48.67
CA TYR A 27 28.57 43.12 -47.70
C TYR A 27 28.38 42.31 -46.38
N THR A 28 27.64 41.18 -46.34
CA THR A 28 27.62 40.33 -45.12
C THR A 28 27.84 38.85 -45.36
N GLY A 29 27.19 38.25 -46.36
CA GLY A 29 27.35 36.82 -46.67
C GLY A 29 28.73 36.44 -47.21
N GLU A 30 29.35 37.31 -48.02
CA GLU A 30 30.65 37.02 -48.64
C GLU A 30 31.83 37.21 -47.68
N TRP A 31 31.77 38.18 -46.76
CA TRP A 31 32.75 38.27 -45.66
C TRP A 31 32.67 37.09 -44.72
N ALA A 32 31.47 36.55 -44.44
CA ALA A 32 31.32 35.36 -43.62
C ALA A 32 31.96 34.12 -44.27
N MET A 33 31.86 33.96 -45.60
CA MET A 33 32.51 32.85 -46.31
C MET A 33 34.02 32.99 -46.44
N ILE A 34 34.55 34.22 -46.48
CA ILE A 34 36.00 34.48 -46.55
C ILE A 34 36.66 34.43 -45.15
N ALA A 35 35.98 34.91 -44.10
CA ALA A 35 36.53 35.00 -42.75
C ALA A 35 36.34 33.70 -41.93
N ALA A 36 35.32 32.87 -42.22
CA ALA A 36 35.06 31.66 -41.45
C ALA A 36 36.20 30.61 -41.51
N PRO A 37 36.83 30.32 -42.66
CA PRO A 37 37.91 29.33 -42.74
C PRO A 37 39.17 29.67 -41.90
N PRO A 38 39.73 30.90 -41.94
CA PRO A 38 40.89 31.23 -41.10
C PRO A 38 40.55 31.32 -39.60
N ILE A 39 39.33 31.74 -39.23
CA ILE A 39 38.88 31.75 -37.82
C ILE A 39 38.72 30.32 -37.28
N LEU A 40 38.12 29.42 -38.07
CA LEU A 40 38.07 27.98 -37.73
C LEU A 40 39.47 27.36 -37.65
N GLY A 41 40.39 27.77 -38.54
CA GLY A 41 41.79 27.36 -38.50
C GLY A 41 42.52 27.81 -37.23
N LEU A 42 42.30 29.04 -36.76
CA LEU A 42 42.86 29.58 -35.52
C LEU A 42 42.27 28.90 -34.27
N ILE A 43 40.98 28.58 -34.27
CA ILE A 43 40.33 27.83 -33.20
C ILE A 43 40.87 26.39 -33.16
N LEU A 44 41.02 25.73 -34.31
CA LEU A 44 41.63 24.40 -34.38
C LEU A 44 43.10 24.43 -33.94
N TYR A 45 43.86 25.46 -34.33
CA TYR A 45 45.27 25.63 -33.91
C TYR A 45 45.39 25.84 -32.40
N ASN A 46 44.50 26.62 -31.77
CA ASN A 46 44.48 26.78 -30.32
C ASN A 46 44.04 25.51 -29.59
N ILE A 47 43.09 24.74 -30.12
CA ILE A 47 42.68 23.46 -29.52
C ILE A 47 43.78 22.42 -29.64
N ILE A 48 44.45 22.33 -30.81
CA ILE A 48 45.59 21.44 -31.03
C ILE A 48 46.79 21.90 -30.17
N GLY A 49 47.07 23.20 -30.10
CA GLY A 49 48.10 23.78 -29.25
C GLY A 49 47.85 23.53 -27.76
N PHE A 50 46.59 23.63 -27.32
CA PHE A 50 46.19 23.30 -25.95
C PHE A 50 46.31 21.79 -25.68
N ALA A 51 45.93 20.93 -26.63
CA ALA A 51 46.08 19.48 -26.51
C ALA A 51 47.56 19.05 -26.48
N ILE A 52 48.41 19.67 -27.31
CA ILE A 52 49.87 19.45 -27.32
C ILE A 52 50.50 20.01 -26.04
N GLY A 53 50.06 21.18 -25.56
CA GLY A 53 50.50 21.77 -24.30
C GLY A 53 50.12 20.93 -23.09
N MET A 54 48.91 20.36 -23.08
CA MET A 54 48.45 19.40 -22.06
C MET A 54 49.23 18.09 -22.12
N MET A 55 49.50 17.57 -23.32
CA MET A 55 50.35 16.38 -23.51
C MET A 55 51.79 16.62 -23.06
N LEU A 56 52.39 17.75 -23.42
CA LEU A 56 53.74 18.12 -22.98
C LEU A 56 53.78 18.42 -21.48
N GLY A 57 52.74 19.04 -20.93
CA GLY A 57 52.58 19.27 -19.49
C GLY A 57 52.48 17.96 -18.71
N LEU A 58 51.68 17.00 -19.17
CA LEU A 58 51.58 15.66 -18.59
C LEU A 58 52.89 14.87 -18.73
N LEU A 59 53.59 15.00 -19.85
CA LEU A 59 54.90 14.38 -20.08
C LEU A 59 55.97 14.98 -19.15
N PHE A 60 55.94 16.30 -18.95
CA PHE A 60 56.83 17.01 -18.04
C PHE A 60 56.53 16.68 -16.57
N PHE A 61 55.24 16.54 -16.22
CA PHE A 61 54.80 16.10 -14.89
C PHE A 61 55.22 14.64 -14.63
N ALA A 62 55.07 13.76 -15.62
CA ALA A 62 55.51 12.36 -15.53
C ALA A 62 57.04 12.21 -15.43
N LEU A 63 57.81 13.11 -16.05
CA LEU A 63 59.27 13.16 -15.95
C LEU A 63 59.77 13.74 -14.61
N LEU A 64 58.97 14.60 -13.96
CA LEU A 64 59.31 15.23 -12.68
C LEU A 64 58.73 14.50 -11.46
N PHE A 65 57.78 13.59 -11.63
CA PHE A 65 57.15 12.88 -10.52
C PHE A 65 58.15 11.95 -9.82
N ARG A 66 58.69 12.41 -8.68
CA ARG A 66 59.48 11.61 -7.75
C ARG A 66 58.62 11.25 -6.55
N TYR A 67 58.27 9.97 -6.43
CA TYR A 67 57.76 9.40 -5.18
C TYR A 67 58.90 8.56 -4.56
N GLU A 68 59.22 8.82 -3.29
CA GLU A 68 60.19 8.04 -2.49
C GLU A 68 61.60 7.83 -3.08
N GLY A 69 62.16 8.85 -3.76
CA GLY A 69 63.60 8.88 -4.06
C GLY A 69 64.11 7.85 -5.08
N LYS A 70 63.24 7.08 -5.77
CA LYS A 70 63.64 6.19 -6.88
C LYS A 70 62.93 6.55 -8.18
N ARG A 71 63.68 6.55 -9.30
CA ARG A 71 63.12 6.79 -10.65
C ARG A 71 62.29 5.57 -11.08
N VAL A 72 61.01 5.76 -11.36
CA VAL A 72 60.15 4.74 -11.98
C VAL A 72 60.17 4.92 -13.50
N ASN A 73 60.48 3.86 -14.25
CA ASN A 73 60.67 3.91 -15.70
C ASN A 73 59.37 3.50 -16.42
N LEU A 74 58.40 4.43 -16.52
CA LEU A 74 57.04 4.21 -17.06
C LEU A 74 56.99 3.68 -18.51
N LEU A 75 58.06 3.87 -19.29
CA LEU A 75 58.21 3.33 -20.64
C LEU A 75 58.16 1.79 -20.68
N HIS A 76 58.60 1.12 -19.61
CA HIS A 76 58.59 -0.35 -19.55
C HIS A 76 57.18 -0.92 -19.36
N GLU A 77 56.29 -0.21 -18.65
CA GLU A 77 54.88 -0.60 -18.47
C GLU A 77 54.02 -0.35 -19.71
N MET A 78 54.32 0.70 -20.49
CA MET A 78 53.67 0.89 -21.79
C MET A 78 54.07 -0.19 -22.80
N VAL A 79 55.33 -0.63 -22.79
CA VAL A 79 55.81 -1.70 -23.68
C VAL A 79 55.27 -3.07 -23.27
N SER A 80 55.07 -3.34 -21.96
CA SER A 80 54.42 -4.58 -21.51
C SER A 80 52.93 -4.62 -21.87
N SER A 81 52.23 -3.48 -21.75
CA SER A 81 50.81 -3.34 -22.13
C SER A 81 50.61 -3.46 -23.64
N ALA A 82 51.52 -2.89 -24.44
CA ALA A 82 51.53 -3.05 -25.89
C ALA A 82 51.87 -4.49 -26.32
N ARG A 83 52.77 -5.18 -25.61
CA ARG A 83 53.05 -6.62 -25.84
C ARG A 83 51.84 -7.49 -25.51
N TYR A 84 51.10 -7.20 -24.44
CA TYR A 84 49.85 -7.88 -24.09
C TYR A 84 48.74 -7.66 -25.13
N LEU A 85 48.60 -6.44 -25.65
CA LEU A 85 47.66 -6.14 -26.75
C LEU A 85 48.08 -6.80 -28.08
N SER A 86 49.39 -6.95 -28.32
CA SER A 86 49.90 -7.65 -29.49
C SER A 86 49.76 -9.17 -29.40
N SER A 87 49.87 -9.75 -28.21
CA SER A 87 49.65 -11.20 -28.00
C SER A 87 48.17 -11.54 -28.13
N GLN A 88 47.26 -10.70 -27.62
CA GLN A 88 45.82 -10.79 -27.87
C GLN A 88 45.50 -10.74 -29.38
N ARG A 89 46.17 -9.88 -30.16
CA ARG A 89 46.04 -9.87 -31.61
C ARG A 89 46.57 -11.14 -32.29
N TYR A 90 47.58 -11.80 -31.75
CA TYR A 90 48.11 -13.06 -32.29
C TYR A 90 47.15 -14.24 -32.07
N TYR A 91 46.50 -14.31 -30.90
CA TYR A 91 45.46 -15.32 -30.62
C TYR A 91 44.21 -15.10 -31.47
N ILE A 92 43.76 -13.85 -31.63
CA ILE A 92 42.62 -13.48 -32.50
C ILE A 92 42.94 -13.75 -33.98
N LYS A 93 44.21 -13.67 -34.38
CA LYS A 93 44.64 -14.00 -35.75
C LYS A 93 44.71 -15.50 -35.99
N LYS A 94 45.12 -16.30 -34.99
CA LYS A 94 45.17 -17.76 -35.08
C LYS A 94 43.77 -18.40 -35.05
N GLU A 95 42.82 -17.83 -34.29
CA GLU A 95 41.39 -18.21 -34.37
C GLU A 95 40.79 -17.88 -35.75
N ARG A 96 41.13 -16.72 -36.33
CA ARG A 96 40.68 -16.37 -37.68
C ARG A 96 41.30 -17.26 -38.75
N GLU A 97 42.55 -17.66 -38.62
CA GLU A 97 43.21 -18.58 -39.56
C GLU A 97 42.58 -20.00 -39.48
N LEU A 98 42.13 -20.44 -38.29
CA LEU A 98 41.35 -21.68 -38.10
C LEU A 98 39.92 -21.58 -38.66
N ASP A 99 39.25 -20.44 -38.48
CA ASP A 99 37.94 -20.16 -39.07
C ASP A 99 38.03 -20.05 -40.60
N ASP A 100 39.10 -19.43 -41.14
CA ASP A 100 39.35 -19.30 -42.58
C ASP A 100 39.69 -20.67 -43.22
N GLU A 101 40.36 -21.59 -42.50
CA GLU A 101 40.59 -22.98 -42.94
C GLU A 101 39.29 -23.83 -42.91
N MET A 102 38.40 -23.60 -41.94
CA MET A 102 37.07 -24.22 -41.90
C MET A 102 36.13 -23.66 -42.98
N GLU A 103 36.15 -22.34 -43.24
CA GLU A 103 35.40 -21.71 -44.34
C GLU A 103 35.93 -22.15 -45.72
N ALA A 104 37.24 -22.40 -45.86
CA ALA A 104 37.80 -22.94 -47.10
C ALA A 104 37.38 -24.40 -47.37
N ALA A 105 37.23 -25.22 -46.31
CA ALA A 105 36.71 -26.58 -46.41
C ALA A 105 35.20 -26.61 -46.76
N GLU A 106 34.44 -25.60 -46.32
CA GLU A 106 33.03 -25.39 -46.70
C GLU A 106 32.89 -24.83 -48.13
N GLU A 107 33.81 -23.96 -48.59
CA GLU A 107 33.82 -23.46 -49.98
C GLU A 107 34.24 -24.52 -51.01
N GLU A 108 35.06 -25.52 -50.65
CA GLU A 108 35.36 -26.67 -51.52
C GLU A 108 34.19 -27.64 -51.66
N THR A 109 33.35 -27.77 -50.62
CA THR A 109 32.12 -28.58 -50.69
C THR A 109 31.00 -27.88 -51.48
N GLU A 110 30.96 -26.55 -51.51
CA GLU A 110 30.00 -25.79 -52.34
C GLU A 110 30.44 -25.60 -53.80
N GLN A 111 31.71 -25.84 -54.16
CA GLN A 111 32.18 -25.73 -55.55
C GLN A 111 31.83 -26.94 -56.44
N GLU A 112 31.39 -28.08 -55.87
CA GLU A 112 30.86 -29.20 -56.66
C GLU A 112 29.39 -28.99 -57.08
N GLU A 113 28.64 -28.12 -56.39
CA GLU A 113 27.22 -27.88 -56.67
C GLU A 113 26.92 -26.42 -57.08
N GLY A 114 27.27 -26.01 -58.31
CA GLY A 114 26.78 -24.68 -58.73
C GLY A 114 27.31 -24.03 -59.99
N LYS A 115 27.47 -24.77 -61.11
CA LYS A 115 27.69 -24.10 -62.41
C LYS A 115 26.41 -23.42 -62.90
N LYS A 116 26.33 -22.08 -62.75
CA LYS A 116 25.85 -21.05 -63.73
C LYS A 116 25.23 -19.83 -63.02
N ALA A 117 25.85 -18.65 -63.12
CA ALA A 117 25.18 -17.37 -63.49
C ALA A 117 26.13 -16.15 -63.40
N LYS A 118 25.86 -15.17 -64.27
CA LYS A 118 26.72 -14.06 -64.71
C LYS A 118 27.06 -12.97 -63.66
N LYS A 119 28.22 -12.34 -63.90
CA LYS A 119 28.87 -11.18 -63.23
C LYS A 119 27.95 -9.96 -62.96
N LYS A 120 27.99 -9.42 -61.73
CA LYS A 120 27.59 -8.04 -61.34
C LYS A 120 28.59 -7.45 -60.30
N PRO A 121 28.77 -6.11 -60.20
CA PRO A 121 30.05 -5.48 -59.83
C PRO A 121 30.38 -5.48 -58.32
N LYS A 122 31.67 -5.71 -58.00
CA LYS A 122 32.26 -5.94 -56.66
C LYS A 122 32.01 -4.82 -55.61
N LYS A 123 31.64 -3.59 -55.98
CA LYS A 123 31.40 -2.47 -55.04
C LYS A 123 30.07 -2.55 -54.28
N GLN A 124 29.02 -3.17 -54.84
CA GLN A 124 27.76 -3.37 -54.12
C GLN A 124 27.81 -4.56 -53.14
N LYS A 125 28.65 -5.57 -53.41
CA LYS A 125 28.84 -6.72 -52.50
C LYS A 125 29.53 -6.33 -51.19
N LYS A 126 30.51 -5.41 -51.19
CA LYS A 126 31.16 -4.92 -49.94
C LYS A 126 30.21 -4.10 -49.05
N LYS A 127 29.42 -3.18 -49.60
CA LYS A 127 28.39 -2.44 -48.83
C LYS A 127 27.25 -3.35 -48.34
N ARG A 128 26.89 -4.40 -49.09
CA ARG A 128 25.92 -5.42 -48.64
C ARG A 128 26.49 -6.36 -47.58
N LYS A 129 27.77 -6.76 -47.66
CA LYS A 129 28.43 -7.53 -46.60
C LYS A 129 28.50 -6.72 -45.31
N GLN A 130 28.97 -5.46 -45.36
CA GLN A 130 29.07 -4.59 -44.18
C GLN A 130 27.70 -4.29 -43.53
N LYS A 131 26.66 -4.02 -44.34
CA LYS A 131 25.27 -3.93 -43.85
C LYS A 131 24.71 -5.26 -43.33
N ARG A 132 25.14 -6.41 -43.87
CA ARG A 132 24.77 -7.74 -43.33
C ARG A 132 25.43 -7.97 -41.98
N THR A 133 26.71 -7.62 -41.81
CA THR A 133 27.44 -7.77 -40.55
C THR A 133 26.88 -6.83 -39.47
N GLU A 134 26.55 -5.58 -39.81
CA GLU A 134 25.85 -4.67 -38.88
C GLU A 134 24.44 -5.17 -38.56
N LYS A 135 23.72 -5.75 -39.53
CA LYS A 135 22.39 -6.33 -39.32
C LYS A 135 22.44 -7.63 -38.50
N GLU A 136 23.49 -8.43 -38.62
CA GLU A 136 23.75 -9.62 -37.80
C GLU A 136 24.18 -9.27 -36.39
N GLN A 137 25.03 -8.24 -36.20
CA GLN A 137 25.36 -7.72 -34.88
C GLN A 137 24.15 -7.09 -34.20
N ARG A 138 23.30 -6.39 -34.95
CA ARG A 138 22.03 -5.85 -34.46
C ARG A 138 21.04 -6.96 -34.13
N LYS A 139 20.91 -7.99 -34.97
CA LYS A 139 20.14 -9.21 -34.67
C LYS A 139 20.68 -9.97 -33.46
N LYS A 140 22.00 -10.07 -33.26
CA LYS A 140 22.60 -10.67 -32.05
C LYS A 140 22.29 -9.84 -30.81
N LYS A 141 22.40 -8.50 -30.88
CA LYS A 141 22.01 -7.61 -29.78
C LYS A 141 20.51 -7.72 -29.47
N GLU A 142 19.64 -7.69 -30.48
CA GLU A 142 18.19 -7.87 -30.31
C GLU A 142 17.85 -9.24 -29.71
N LYS A 143 18.54 -10.32 -30.12
CA LYS A 143 18.36 -11.66 -29.56
C LYS A 143 18.77 -11.76 -28.09
N VAL A 144 19.92 -11.16 -27.72
CA VAL A 144 20.39 -11.08 -26.31
C VAL A 144 19.44 -10.24 -25.44
N MET A 145 18.76 -9.26 -26.02
CA MET A 145 17.83 -8.38 -25.32
C MET A 145 16.46 -9.04 -25.11
N GLN A 146 16.02 -9.85 -26.07
CA GLN A 146 14.83 -10.69 -25.93
C GLN A 146 15.02 -11.85 -24.92
N GLU A 147 16.26 -12.29 -24.67
CA GLU A 147 16.61 -13.30 -23.66
C GLU A 147 16.39 -12.84 -22.21
N LEU A 148 16.36 -11.52 -21.92
CA LEU A 148 16.22 -11.01 -20.55
C LEU A 148 14.81 -11.26 -19.96
N PHE A 149 13.78 -11.23 -20.81
CA PHE A 149 12.39 -11.44 -20.39
C PHE A 149 11.63 -12.33 -21.39
N PRO A 150 11.87 -13.66 -21.40
CA PRO A 150 11.31 -14.58 -22.40
C PRO A 150 9.87 -15.03 -22.07
N PHE A 151 8.99 -14.11 -21.67
CA PHE A 151 7.57 -14.40 -21.44
C PHE A 151 6.73 -14.20 -22.70
N ARG A 152 5.63 -14.95 -22.78
CA ARG A 152 4.62 -14.93 -23.84
C ARG A 152 3.40 -14.07 -23.46
N ARG A 153 2.89 -14.21 -22.24
CA ARG A 153 1.73 -13.47 -21.71
C ARG A 153 1.77 -13.36 -20.19
N ILE A 154 1.11 -12.34 -19.65
CA ILE A 154 0.96 -12.05 -18.24
C ILE A 154 -0.54 -11.97 -17.92
N GLU A 155 -0.98 -12.73 -16.92
CA GLU A 155 -2.33 -12.74 -16.40
C GLU A 155 -2.29 -12.49 -14.88
N ASP A 156 -3.46 -12.38 -14.24
CA ASP A 156 -3.51 -12.32 -12.79
C ASP A 156 -2.87 -13.59 -12.19
N ALA A 157 -1.94 -13.36 -11.26
CA ALA A 157 -1.11 -14.35 -10.57
C ALA A 157 -0.19 -15.22 -11.45
N LEU A 158 -0.08 -14.96 -12.75
CA LEU A 158 0.47 -15.91 -13.73
C LEU A 158 1.33 -15.22 -14.80
N ILE A 159 2.48 -15.82 -15.13
CA ILE A 159 3.25 -15.53 -16.35
C ILE A 159 3.45 -16.83 -17.13
N GLU A 160 3.07 -16.85 -18.41
CA GLU A 160 3.40 -17.94 -19.32
C GLU A 160 4.66 -17.60 -20.11
N MET A 161 5.63 -18.51 -20.11
CA MET A 161 6.92 -18.35 -20.77
C MET A 161 6.87 -18.80 -22.24
N GLU A 162 7.80 -18.32 -23.07
CA GLU A 162 7.88 -18.72 -24.50
C GLU A 162 8.13 -20.23 -24.68
N ASN A 163 8.78 -20.87 -23.71
CA ASN A 163 9.04 -22.31 -23.68
C ASN A 163 7.88 -23.15 -23.10
N GLY A 164 6.74 -22.55 -22.78
CA GLY A 164 5.57 -23.22 -22.20
C GLY A 164 5.58 -23.39 -20.68
N ASP A 165 6.68 -23.03 -20.00
CA ASP A 165 6.74 -22.99 -18.54
C ASP A 165 5.84 -21.88 -17.98
N VAL A 166 5.40 -22.05 -16.72
CA VAL A 166 4.49 -21.13 -16.04
C VAL A 166 5.10 -20.70 -14.71
N PHE A 167 5.13 -19.40 -14.46
CA PHE A 167 5.40 -18.85 -13.14
C PHE A 167 4.11 -18.37 -12.49
N LEU A 168 3.85 -18.84 -11.26
CA LEU A 168 2.79 -18.32 -10.41
C LEU A 168 3.38 -17.35 -9.37
N PHE A 169 2.69 -16.24 -9.13
CA PHE A 169 3.07 -15.21 -8.15
C PHE A 169 1.94 -14.96 -7.16
N LEU A 170 2.23 -15.16 -5.88
CA LEU A 170 1.34 -14.78 -4.78
C LEU A 170 2.05 -13.75 -3.89
N ARG A 171 1.44 -12.59 -3.70
CA ARG A 171 1.95 -11.53 -2.83
C ARG A 171 1.74 -11.91 -1.37
N ILE A 172 2.76 -11.68 -0.55
CA ILE A 172 2.74 -11.91 0.90
C ILE A 172 2.34 -10.60 1.60
N GLN A 173 1.49 -10.69 2.62
CA GLN A 173 1.28 -9.59 3.58
C GLN A 173 2.25 -9.78 4.74
N ALA A 174 3.35 -9.02 4.73
CA ALA A 174 4.36 -9.14 5.77
C ALA A 174 3.96 -8.39 7.05
N ASN A 175 4.47 -8.87 8.19
CA ASN A 175 4.34 -8.20 9.48
C ASN A 175 5.51 -7.23 9.70
N ASN A 176 5.34 -6.29 10.62
CA ASN A 176 6.46 -5.49 11.13
C ASN A 176 7.16 -6.27 12.25
N LEU A 177 8.28 -6.91 11.91
CA LEU A 177 9.03 -7.77 12.82
C LEU A 177 9.69 -6.98 13.96
N ASP A 178 9.92 -5.68 13.78
CA ASP A 178 10.64 -4.83 14.73
C ASP A 178 9.88 -4.63 16.05
N LEU A 179 8.61 -5.04 16.10
CA LEU A 179 7.73 -4.90 17.25
C LEU A 179 7.39 -6.24 17.92
N LEU A 180 7.87 -7.35 17.37
CA LEU A 180 7.65 -8.69 17.92
C LEU A 180 8.75 -9.05 18.93
N SER A 181 8.37 -9.78 19.98
CA SER A 181 9.35 -10.35 20.91
C SER A 181 10.16 -11.45 20.24
N TYR A 182 11.35 -11.71 20.78
CA TYR A 182 12.20 -12.82 20.32
C TYR A 182 11.43 -14.15 20.31
N GLN A 183 10.61 -14.40 21.33
CA GLN A 183 9.82 -15.63 21.43
C GLN A 183 8.70 -15.71 20.37
N GLU A 184 8.07 -14.58 20.05
CA GLU A 184 7.04 -14.52 19.00
C GLU A 184 7.63 -14.74 17.63
N VAL A 185 8.79 -14.12 17.35
CA VAL A 185 9.56 -14.36 16.15
C VAL A 185 9.95 -15.83 16.03
N GLN A 186 10.43 -16.45 17.10
CA GLN A 186 10.75 -17.89 17.12
C GLN A 186 9.53 -18.77 16.86
N ASN A 187 8.38 -18.44 17.46
CA ASN A 187 7.14 -19.17 17.22
C ASN A 187 6.66 -19.02 15.77
N MET A 188 6.80 -17.83 15.18
CA MET A 188 6.51 -17.57 13.77
C MET A 188 7.43 -18.40 12.86
N ILE A 189 8.75 -18.39 13.12
CA ILE A 189 9.74 -19.20 12.39
C ILE A 189 9.38 -20.69 12.48
N ARG A 190 9.01 -21.20 13.65
CA ARG A 190 8.60 -22.61 13.82
C ARG A 190 7.31 -22.94 13.08
N SER A 191 6.31 -22.05 13.11
CA SER A 191 5.08 -22.24 12.33
C SER A 191 5.39 -22.28 10.84
N TYR A 192 6.20 -21.34 10.38
CA TYR A 192 6.58 -21.22 8.99
C TYR A 192 7.45 -22.40 8.51
N SER A 193 8.34 -22.92 9.34
CA SER A 193 9.11 -24.16 9.08
C SER A 193 8.18 -25.35 8.80
N LYS A 194 7.12 -25.52 9.60
CA LYS A 194 6.12 -26.57 9.38
C LYS A 194 5.34 -26.37 8.08
N ASP A 195 5.07 -25.14 7.70
CA ASP A 195 4.36 -24.83 6.45
C ASP A 195 5.24 -25.14 5.24
N ILE A 196 6.55 -24.84 5.31
CA ILE A 196 7.55 -25.24 4.29
C ILE A 196 7.57 -26.77 4.14
N ASP A 197 7.61 -27.52 5.25
CA ASP A 197 7.64 -29.00 5.20
C ASP A 197 6.32 -29.63 4.73
N ARG A 198 5.19 -28.91 4.84
CA ARG A 198 3.90 -29.34 4.29
C ARG A 198 3.76 -29.04 2.80
N ASP A 199 4.51 -28.07 2.30
CA ASP A 199 4.44 -27.68 0.91
C ASP A 199 5.04 -28.77 0.00
N ARG A 200 4.29 -29.10 -1.05
CA ARG A 200 4.67 -30.11 -2.04
C ARG A 200 5.17 -29.48 -3.33
N PHE A 201 5.11 -28.16 -3.44
CA PHE A 201 5.55 -27.42 -4.62
C PHE A 201 6.95 -26.85 -4.43
N LYS A 202 7.62 -26.55 -5.55
CA LYS A 202 8.91 -25.86 -5.54
C LYS A 202 8.66 -24.36 -5.41
N VAL A 203 8.53 -23.89 -4.18
CA VAL A 203 8.40 -22.47 -3.88
C VAL A 203 9.79 -21.80 -3.85
N GLY A 204 9.87 -20.59 -4.39
CA GLY A 204 10.93 -19.64 -4.11
C GLY A 204 10.33 -18.31 -3.68
N TYR A 205 11.18 -17.41 -3.21
CA TYR A 205 10.77 -16.06 -2.86
C TYR A 205 11.46 -15.04 -3.75
N PHE A 206 10.71 -14.01 -4.11
CA PHE A 206 11.25 -12.85 -4.80
C PHE A 206 10.80 -11.58 -4.08
N ILE A 207 11.78 -10.76 -3.71
CA ILE A 207 11.59 -9.50 -3.00
C ILE A 207 12.20 -8.40 -3.85
N THR A 208 11.45 -7.34 -4.13
CA THR A 208 11.95 -6.19 -4.89
C THR A 208 11.28 -4.90 -4.42
N ASP A 209 11.79 -3.75 -4.87
CA ASP A 209 11.13 -2.48 -4.64
C ASP A 209 9.78 -2.46 -5.37
N SER A 210 8.74 -1.94 -4.72
CA SER A 210 7.43 -1.73 -5.30
C SER A 210 7.35 -0.31 -5.86
N VAL A 211 6.72 -0.14 -7.02
CA VAL A 211 6.49 1.20 -7.58
C VAL A 211 5.45 1.91 -6.73
N PHE A 212 5.87 2.95 -6.02
CA PHE A 212 4.97 3.79 -5.25
C PHE A 212 4.05 4.60 -6.17
N LYS A 213 2.77 4.20 -6.23
CA LYS A 213 1.73 4.95 -6.95
C LYS A 213 0.99 5.91 -6.00
N ILE A 214 1.61 7.06 -5.66
CA ILE A 214 0.84 8.19 -5.10
C ILE A 214 -0.17 8.73 -6.10
N GLY A 215 -0.02 8.41 -7.39
CA GLY A 215 -0.99 8.82 -8.42
C GLY A 215 -2.43 8.54 -7.97
N ASN A 216 -2.69 7.40 -7.32
CA ASN A 216 -4.00 7.07 -6.79
C ASN A 216 -4.43 7.99 -5.64
N ASN A 217 -3.57 8.23 -4.65
CA ASN A 217 -3.87 9.13 -3.53
C ASN A 217 -4.04 10.58 -4.01
N ILE A 218 -3.16 11.07 -4.90
CA ILE A 218 -3.24 12.40 -5.51
C ILE A 218 -4.52 12.53 -6.33
N GLN A 219 -4.88 11.52 -7.14
CA GLN A 219 -6.14 11.52 -7.88
C GLN A 219 -7.35 11.51 -6.95
N ALA A 220 -7.29 10.76 -5.85
CA ALA A 220 -8.34 10.77 -4.83
C ALA A 220 -8.48 12.17 -4.19
N ILE A 221 -7.36 12.80 -3.85
CA ILE A 221 -7.31 14.18 -3.32
C ILE A 221 -7.87 15.19 -4.32
N GLU A 222 -7.48 15.13 -5.59
CA GLU A 222 -7.99 16.03 -6.64
C GLU A 222 -9.50 15.84 -6.85
N LYS A 223 -9.95 14.59 -6.93
CA LYS A 223 -11.37 14.28 -7.06
C LYS A 223 -12.19 14.73 -5.85
N ALA A 224 -11.62 14.63 -4.65
CA ALA A 224 -12.24 15.18 -3.44
C ALA A 224 -12.29 16.72 -3.55
N LYS A 225 -11.19 17.37 -3.93
CA LYS A 225 -11.07 18.83 -4.06
C LYS A 225 -12.07 19.42 -5.05
N GLU A 226 -12.34 18.75 -6.17
CA GLU A 226 -13.34 19.16 -7.15
C GLU A 226 -14.76 19.24 -6.57
N LYS A 227 -15.07 18.34 -5.63
CA LYS A 227 -16.39 18.27 -4.96
C LYS A 227 -16.49 19.20 -3.76
N GLN A 228 -15.36 19.62 -3.18
CA GLN A 228 -15.34 20.43 -1.97
C GLN A 228 -15.68 21.89 -2.25
N ARG A 229 -16.65 22.43 -1.50
CA ARG A 229 -17.08 23.83 -1.58
C ARG A 229 -16.40 24.72 -0.53
N ILE A 230 -15.85 24.12 0.52
CA ILE A 230 -15.31 24.83 1.68
C ILE A 230 -13.84 25.19 1.42
N PRO A 231 -13.47 26.49 1.41
CA PRO A 231 -12.11 26.93 1.08
C PRO A 231 -11.03 26.29 1.96
N PHE A 232 -11.29 26.16 3.27
CA PHE A 232 -10.36 25.54 4.21
C PHE A 232 -10.06 24.07 3.86
N LEU A 233 -11.08 23.26 3.55
CA LEU A 233 -10.89 21.87 3.13
C LEU A 233 -10.12 21.75 1.81
N ARG A 234 -10.36 22.67 0.86
CA ARG A 234 -9.59 22.70 -0.42
C ARG A 234 -8.12 23.04 -0.18
N MET A 235 -7.83 23.99 0.71
CA MET A 235 -6.47 24.33 1.12
C MET A 235 -5.78 23.13 1.77
N LEU A 236 -6.47 22.41 2.67
CA LEU A 236 -5.93 21.21 3.31
C LEU A 236 -5.63 20.10 2.30
N LEU A 237 -6.51 19.88 1.32
CA LEU A 237 -6.27 18.93 0.23
C LEU A 237 -5.05 19.32 -0.62
N ASP A 238 -4.83 20.61 -0.86
CA ASP A 238 -3.61 21.09 -1.54
C ASP A 238 -2.34 20.85 -0.72
N GLN A 239 -2.40 21.07 0.60
CA GLN A 239 -1.30 20.77 1.52
C GLN A 239 -0.99 19.27 1.57
N GLU A 240 -2.01 18.42 1.66
CA GLU A 240 -1.86 16.96 1.61
C GLU A 240 -1.21 16.53 0.30
N LYS A 241 -1.67 17.04 -0.85
CA LYS A 241 -1.06 16.74 -2.16
C LYS A 241 0.42 17.11 -2.17
N TYR A 242 0.76 18.31 -1.71
CA TYR A 242 2.15 18.77 -1.66
C TYR A 242 3.01 17.88 -0.75
N LEU A 243 2.50 17.55 0.44
CA LEU A 243 3.18 16.70 1.40
C LEU A 243 3.46 15.30 0.81
N LEU A 244 2.47 14.70 0.15
CA LEU A 244 2.65 13.41 -0.53
C LEU A 244 3.69 13.49 -1.66
N GLN A 245 3.69 14.58 -2.44
CA GLN A 245 4.68 14.78 -3.49
C GLN A 245 6.11 14.90 -2.93
N MET A 246 6.30 15.59 -1.80
CA MET A 246 7.61 15.67 -1.14
C MET A 246 8.03 14.34 -0.53
N LYS A 247 7.08 13.57 0.00
CA LYS A 247 7.32 12.27 0.64
C LYS A 247 7.40 11.11 -0.34
N LYS A 248 7.31 11.37 -1.65
CA LYS A 248 7.39 10.36 -2.69
C LYS A 248 8.69 9.58 -2.67
N ASP A 249 9.80 10.27 -2.48
CA ASP A 249 11.12 9.65 -2.52
C ASP A 249 11.46 8.92 -1.20
N ASP A 250 10.83 9.32 -0.09
CA ASP A 250 10.94 8.67 1.22
C ASP A 250 10.10 7.39 1.33
N ALA A 251 9.12 7.22 0.44
CA ALA A 251 8.20 6.09 0.45
C ALA A 251 8.82 4.83 -0.16
N ASN A 252 9.63 4.14 0.64
CA ASN A 252 10.11 2.82 0.28
C ASN A 252 9.04 1.77 0.65
N LYS A 253 8.61 0.97 -0.34
CA LYS A 253 7.73 -0.18 -0.14
C LYS A 253 8.34 -1.36 -0.88
N LYS A 254 8.37 -2.53 -0.23
CA LYS A 254 8.82 -3.78 -0.86
C LYS A 254 7.61 -4.58 -1.34
N MET A 255 7.80 -5.29 -2.43
CA MET A 255 6.87 -6.33 -2.89
C MET A 255 7.48 -7.69 -2.56
N TYR A 256 6.80 -8.46 -1.73
CA TYR A 256 7.20 -9.82 -1.35
C TYR A 256 6.33 -10.83 -2.08
N CYS A 257 6.94 -11.73 -2.83
CA CYS A 257 6.22 -12.74 -3.61
C CYS A 257 6.69 -14.15 -3.29
N ILE A 258 5.72 -15.04 -3.09
CA ILE A 258 5.88 -16.47 -3.35
C ILE A 258 5.90 -16.64 -4.86
N ARG A 259 6.95 -17.28 -5.37
CA ARG A 259 7.12 -17.63 -6.77
C ARG A 259 7.13 -19.14 -6.91
N VAL A 260 6.31 -19.67 -7.81
CA VAL A 260 6.31 -21.11 -8.13
C VAL A 260 6.54 -21.31 -9.62
N LEU A 261 7.54 -22.14 -9.95
CA LEU A 261 7.82 -22.53 -11.33
C LEU A 261 7.18 -23.89 -11.62
N ILE A 262 6.27 -23.93 -12.59
CA ILE A 262 5.64 -25.13 -13.12
C ILE A 262 6.17 -25.36 -14.53
N LYS A 263 6.83 -26.51 -14.74
CA LYS A 263 7.36 -26.86 -16.05
C LYS A 263 6.24 -27.28 -17.01
N GLU A 264 6.40 -27.00 -18.31
CA GLU A 264 5.39 -27.35 -19.33
C GLU A 264 4.95 -28.82 -19.25
N LYS A 265 5.90 -29.73 -19.01
CA LYS A 265 5.66 -31.17 -18.86
C LYS A 265 4.74 -31.53 -17.69
N ASP A 266 4.78 -30.76 -16.60
CA ASP A 266 4.02 -31.02 -15.37
C ASP A 266 2.64 -30.34 -15.42
N ARG A 267 2.51 -29.28 -16.24
CA ARG A 267 1.27 -28.50 -16.44
C ARG A 267 0.09 -29.35 -16.91
N LYS A 268 0.32 -30.40 -17.71
CA LYS A 268 -0.78 -31.23 -18.26
C LYS A 268 -1.57 -31.99 -17.19
N ASN A 269 -1.00 -32.18 -16.01
CA ASN A 269 -1.58 -32.98 -14.93
C ASN A 269 -1.98 -32.14 -13.71
N LEU A 270 -1.89 -30.81 -13.80
CA LEU A 270 -2.09 -29.89 -12.68
C LEU A 270 -3.11 -28.81 -13.07
N ASP A 271 -4.10 -28.61 -12.20
CA ASP A 271 -4.96 -27.44 -12.24
C ASP A 271 -4.26 -26.28 -11.52
N LEU A 272 -4.03 -25.17 -12.22
CA LEU A 272 -3.32 -24.01 -11.68
C LEU A 272 -4.09 -23.34 -10.55
N ASP A 273 -5.43 -23.38 -10.57
CA ASP A 273 -6.25 -22.80 -9.51
C ASP A 273 -6.18 -23.63 -8.23
N ASP A 274 -6.14 -24.96 -8.34
CA ASP A 274 -5.90 -25.88 -7.21
C ASP A 274 -4.51 -25.67 -6.62
N VAL A 275 -3.48 -25.48 -7.45
CA VAL A 275 -2.12 -25.15 -6.97
C VAL A 275 -2.13 -23.85 -6.17
N LYS A 276 -2.76 -22.78 -6.69
CA LYS A 276 -2.89 -21.49 -5.98
C LYS A 276 -3.63 -21.66 -4.65
N HIS A 277 -4.75 -22.39 -4.65
CA HIS A 277 -5.55 -22.63 -3.44
C HIS A 277 -4.76 -23.37 -2.37
N ARG A 278 -4.05 -24.45 -2.73
CA ARG A 278 -3.24 -25.23 -1.78
C ARG A 278 -2.12 -24.42 -1.17
N ILE A 279 -1.40 -23.63 -1.97
CA ILE A 279 -0.33 -22.76 -1.43
C ILE A 279 -0.93 -21.72 -0.47
N LYS A 280 -2.08 -21.13 -0.83
CA LYS A 280 -2.79 -20.19 0.04
C LYS A 280 -3.22 -20.83 1.35
N GLU A 281 -3.72 -22.06 1.32
CA GLU A 281 -4.13 -22.80 2.49
C GLU A 281 -2.93 -23.18 3.39
N THR A 282 -1.86 -23.69 2.80
CA THR A 282 -0.62 -24.06 3.50
C THR A 282 -0.03 -22.85 4.24
N TYR A 283 0.04 -21.69 3.60
CA TYR A 283 0.65 -20.48 4.17
C TYR A 283 -0.36 -19.47 4.75
N ALA A 284 -1.64 -19.86 4.91
CA ALA A 284 -2.71 -18.95 5.34
C ALA A 284 -2.38 -18.25 6.67
N THR A 285 -1.81 -19.01 7.61
CA THR A 285 -1.52 -18.56 8.97
C THR A 285 -0.21 -17.77 9.06
N SER A 286 0.83 -18.19 8.32
CA SER A 286 2.18 -17.64 8.42
C SER A 286 2.44 -16.44 7.49
N LEU A 287 1.91 -16.46 6.26
CA LEU A 287 2.19 -15.44 5.24
C LEU A 287 0.94 -14.78 4.63
N SER A 288 -0.25 -15.35 4.84
CA SER A 288 -1.53 -14.86 4.31
C SER A 288 -1.45 -14.41 2.83
N PRO A 289 -1.05 -15.31 1.91
CA PRO A 289 -0.76 -14.94 0.53
C PRO A 289 -2.02 -14.56 -0.27
N ILE A 290 -1.87 -13.57 -1.15
CA ILE A 290 -2.92 -13.02 -2.03
C ILE A 290 -2.44 -13.13 -3.49
N GLU A 291 -3.36 -13.31 -4.45
CA GLU A 291 -2.99 -13.31 -5.87
C GLU A 291 -2.47 -11.94 -6.31
N CYS A 292 -1.33 -11.92 -7.01
CA CYS A 292 -0.82 -10.70 -7.63
C CYS A 292 -1.70 -10.32 -8.82
N THR A 293 -2.03 -9.05 -8.95
CA THR A 293 -2.66 -8.52 -10.16
C THR A 293 -1.65 -8.46 -11.32
N LYS A 294 -2.16 -8.51 -12.56
CA LYS A 294 -1.36 -8.31 -13.78
C LYS A 294 -0.48 -7.05 -13.70
N GLU A 295 -1.03 -5.95 -13.18
CA GLU A 295 -0.32 -4.69 -13.02
C GLU A 295 0.83 -4.76 -12.00
N GLU A 296 0.65 -5.46 -10.87
CA GLU A 296 1.72 -5.67 -9.89
C GLU A 296 2.86 -6.52 -10.50
N ILE A 297 2.52 -7.53 -11.29
CA ILE A 297 3.52 -8.34 -12.01
C ILE A 297 4.30 -7.49 -13.02
N LYS A 298 3.61 -6.67 -13.81
CA LYS A 298 4.26 -5.75 -14.77
C LYS A 298 5.19 -4.76 -14.05
N GLN A 299 4.78 -4.23 -12.90
CA GLN A 299 5.61 -3.35 -12.08
C GLN A 299 6.86 -4.05 -11.58
N MET A 300 6.72 -5.26 -11.03
CA MET A 300 7.84 -6.07 -10.55
C MET A 300 8.88 -6.30 -11.67
N LEU A 301 8.42 -6.65 -12.87
CA LEU A 301 9.30 -6.82 -14.03
C LEU A 301 9.94 -5.50 -14.50
N GLY A 302 9.18 -4.39 -14.47
CA GLY A 302 9.67 -3.06 -14.82
C GLY A 302 10.74 -2.54 -13.86
N VAL A 303 10.54 -2.70 -12.55
CA VAL A 303 11.54 -2.36 -11.52
C VAL A 303 12.80 -3.18 -11.72
N TYR A 304 12.67 -4.49 -11.87
CA TYR A 304 13.81 -5.37 -12.11
C TYR A 304 14.57 -5.02 -13.41
N GLY A 305 13.84 -4.66 -14.46
CA GLY A 305 14.36 -4.17 -15.74
C GLY A 305 14.91 -2.74 -15.70
N ASN A 306 14.90 -2.07 -14.54
CA ASN A 306 15.33 -0.68 -14.35
C ASN A 306 14.59 0.34 -15.22
N ARG A 307 13.28 0.11 -15.39
CA ARG A 307 12.38 0.93 -16.20
C ARG A 307 11.12 1.24 -15.39
N ILE A 308 11.10 2.38 -14.71
CA ILE A 308 9.94 2.83 -13.95
C ILE A 308 9.06 3.68 -14.87
N PHE A 309 7.82 3.24 -15.11
CA PHE A 309 6.80 4.04 -15.81
C PHE A 309 5.80 4.58 -14.79
N ALA A 310 5.37 5.83 -14.98
CA ALA A 310 4.68 6.59 -13.95
C ALA A 310 3.25 6.12 -13.65
N ASP A 311 2.50 5.61 -14.65
CA ASP A 311 1.05 5.43 -14.44
C ASP A 311 0.48 4.11 -14.97
N HIS A 312 0.77 3.70 -16.22
CA HIS A 312 0.24 2.46 -16.82
C HIS A 312 1.23 1.86 -17.82
N TYR A 313 1.34 0.53 -17.82
CA TYR A 313 2.07 -0.23 -18.83
C TYR A 313 1.12 -0.61 -19.98
N PRO A 314 1.55 -0.61 -21.25
CA PRO A 314 0.67 -1.01 -22.35
C PRO A 314 0.21 -2.47 -22.19
N ASP A 315 -1.04 -2.71 -22.59
CA ASP A 315 -1.71 -4.02 -22.54
C ASP A 315 -1.65 -4.79 -23.85
N SER A 316 -0.82 -4.36 -24.81
CA SER A 316 -0.70 -5.00 -26.12
C SER A 316 0.04 -6.34 -26.07
N GLU A 317 -0.34 -7.22 -25.16
CA GLU A 317 -0.02 -8.63 -25.20
C GLU A 317 -0.89 -9.23 -26.30
N LEU A 318 -0.28 -9.54 -27.44
CA LEU A 318 -0.99 -9.95 -28.65
C LEU A 318 -1.82 -11.24 -28.40
N GLU A 319 -3.13 -11.10 -28.24
CA GLU A 319 -4.06 -12.22 -28.33
C GLU A 319 -4.32 -12.56 -29.81
N VAL A 320 -4.07 -13.81 -30.18
CA VAL A 320 -4.49 -14.38 -31.46
C VAL A 320 -5.72 -15.24 -31.18
N GLU A 321 -6.91 -14.66 -31.28
CA GLU A 321 -8.15 -15.45 -31.37
C GLU A 321 -8.26 -16.05 -32.77
N THR A 322 -8.31 -17.39 -32.86
CA THR A 322 -8.83 -18.07 -34.04
C THR A 322 -10.34 -18.19 -33.91
N GLN A 323 -11.09 -17.23 -34.44
CA GLN A 323 -12.54 -17.40 -34.59
C GLN A 323 -12.84 -18.40 -35.71
N GLY A 324 -13.73 -19.35 -35.39
CA GLY A 324 -14.21 -20.39 -36.28
C GLY A 324 -14.77 -19.82 -37.58
N ALA A 325 -14.47 -20.52 -38.67
CA ALA A 325 -14.88 -20.17 -40.01
C ALA A 325 -16.40 -20.17 -40.15
N ASP A 326 -17.02 -18.99 -40.35
CA ASP A 326 -18.32 -18.94 -41.05
C ASP A 326 -18.70 -17.59 -41.69
N LYS A 327 -17.72 -16.72 -42.01
CA LYS A 327 -17.95 -15.57 -42.91
C LYS A 327 -16.79 -15.35 -43.87
N GLY A 328 -16.83 -16.07 -45.00
CA GLY A 328 -16.67 -15.50 -46.35
C GLY A 328 -15.37 -14.82 -46.80
N PHE A 329 -14.31 -14.68 -46.00
CA PHE A 329 -12.98 -14.30 -46.48
C PHE A 329 -11.86 -14.97 -45.68
N LEU A 330 -11.15 -15.91 -46.31
CA LEU A 330 -9.87 -16.44 -45.81
C LEU A 330 -8.73 -15.69 -46.49
N LEU A 331 -8.11 -14.76 -45.76
CA LEU A 331 -6.79 -14.22 -46.09
C LEU A 331 -5.80 -14.74 -45.05
N PHE A 332 -5.20 -15.89 -45.33
CA PHE A 332 -4.06 -16.39 -44.59
C PHE A 332 -2.86 -15.46 -44.84
N LYS A 333 -2.45 -14.69 -43.82
CA LYS A 333 -1.14 -14.03 -43.84
C LYS A 333 -0.14 -14.92 -43.12
N LYS A 334 0.91 -15.33 -43.85
CA LYS A 334 2.09 -16.07 -43.40
C LYS A 334 2.51 -15.62 -41.99
N LYS A 335 2.79 -16.57 -41.07
CA LYS A 335 3.33 -16.32 -39.71
C LYS A 335 4.36 -15.20 -39.77
N LYS A 336 3.99 -14.03 -39.27
CA LYS A 336 4.88 -12.88 -39.21
C LYS A 336 5.75 -13.04 -37.97
N THR A 337 7.03 -13.32 -38.18
CA THR A 337 8.07 -13.23 -37.15
C THR A 337 8.04 -11.85 -36.47
N TYR A 338 8.44 -11.78 -35.19
CA TYR A 338 8.52 -10.58 -34.33
C TYR A 338 9.03 -9.31 -35.05
N GLU A 339 9.91 -9.46 -36.05
CA GLU A 339 10.43 -8.37 -36.89
C GLU A 339 9.38 -7.58 -37.69
N GLU A 340 8.17 -8.09 -37.94
CA GLU A 340 7.16 -7.43 -38.77
C GLU A 340 6.06 -6.68 -37.99
N LEU A 341 6.10 -6.69 -36.65
CA LEU A 341 5.11 -6.07 -35.75
C LEU A 341 5.45 -4.62 -35.35
N GLN A 342 6.65 -4.11 -35.67
CA GLN A 342 7.00 -2.71 -35.43
C GLN A 342 6.33 -1.76 -36.44
N LEU A 343 5.04 -1.50 -36.27
CA LEU A 343 4.44 -0.25 -36.73
C LEU A 343 5.04 0.90 -35.91
N PRO A 344 5.40 2.05 -36.51
CA PRO A 344 5.86 3.21 -35.74
C PRO A 344 4.79 3.58 -34.68
N GLY A 345 5.10 3.39 -33.40
CA GLY A 345 4.24 3.79 -32.27
C GLY A 345 3.51 2.69 -31.50
N ILE A 346 3.59 1.41 -31.89
CA ILE A 346 3.05 0.29 -31.08
C ILE A 346 4.24 -0.41 -30.41
N TYR A 347 4.39 -0.23 -29.10
CA TYR A 347 5.41 -0.89 -28.29
C TYR A 347 4.74 -1.94 -27.42
N ASP A 348 5.26 -3.17 -27.43
CA ASP A 348 4.84 -4.19 -26.49
C ASP A 348 5.44 -3.91 -25.10
N PHE A 349 4.81 -4.38 -24.03
CA PHE A 349 5.31 -4.24 -22.66
C PHE A 349 6.75 -4.78 -22.54
N LYS A 350 7.04 -5.90 -23.21
CA LYS A 350 8.39 -6.50 -23.29
C LYS A 350 9.42 -5.52 -23.88
N ASP A 351 9.06 -4.76 -24.91
CA ASP A 351 9.96 -3.77 -25.53
C ASP A 351 10.27 -2.59 -24.58
N MET A 352 9.36 -2.30 -23.65
CA MET A 352 9.48 -1.17 -22.73
C MET A 352 10.36 -1.46 -21.52
N ILE A 353 10.28 -2.67 -20.97
CA ILE A 353 11.06 -3.07 -19.78
C ILE A 353 12.49 -3.52 -20.10
N VAL A 354 12.74 -3.91 -21.35
CA VAL A 354 14.06 -4.34 -21.79
C VAL A 354 15.03 -3.12 -21.81
N PRO A 355 16.16 -3.18 -21.08
CA PRO A 355 17.07 -2.04 -20.92
C PRO A 355 17.84 -1.77 -22.22
N VAL A 356 17.61 -0.64 -22.91
CA VAL A 356 18.19 -0.30 -24.24
C VAL A 356 19.68 -0.63 -24.38
N THR A 357 20.43 -0.42 -23.30
CA THR A 357 21.85 -0.74 -23.20
C THR A 357 22.05 -1.70 -22.04
N ALA A 358 22.59 -2.89 -22.30
CA ALA A 358 23.04 -3.82 -21.27
C ALA A 358 24.52 -4.16 -21.50
N GLU A 359 25.39 -3.72 -20.60
CA GLU A 359 26.82 -4.00 -20.62
C GLU A 359 27.20 -4.76 -19.35
N PHE A 360 27.50 -6.05 -19.47
CA PHE A 360 27.98 -6.87 -18.37
C PHE A 360 29.52 -6.84 -18.33
N ARG A 361 30.08 -6.40 -17.20
CA ARG A 361 31.51 -6.45 -16.88
C ARG A 361 31.76 -7.52 -15.82
N PRO A 362 33.02 -7.92 -15.58
CA PRO A 362 33.32 -8.97 -14.61
C PRO A 362 32.79 -8.72 -13.19
N SER A 363 32.76 -7.48 -12.70
CA SER A 363 32.36 -7.13 -11.33
C SER A 363 31.07 -6.33 -11.22
N LEU A 364 30.53 -5.84 -12.34
CA LEU A 364 29.34 -4.99 -12.37
C LEU A 364 28.65 -5.08 -13.73
N ALA A 365 27.38 -4.74 -13.79
CA ALA A 365 26.63 -4.54 -15.02
C ALA A 365 26.15 -3.08 -15.09
N ARG A 366 26.05 -2.56 -16.32
CA ARG A 366 25.39 -1.30 -16.61
C ARG A 366 24.14 -1.59 -17.43
N LEU A 367 22.97 -1.35 -16.84
CA LEU A 367 21.66 -1.54 -17.45
C LEU A 367 21.01 -0.17 -17.61
N GLY A 368 21.01 0.35 -18.85
CA GLY A 368 20.62 1.73 -19.13
C GLY A 368 21.56 2.72 -18.45
N THR A 369 21.01 3.56 -17.58
CA THR A 369 21.77 4.48 -16.71
C THR A 369 22.18 3.85 -15.39
N ASN A 370 21.56 2.72 -15.01
CA ASN A 370 21.73 2.14 -13.69
C ASN A 370 22.96 1.25 -13.63
N ILE A 371 23.61 1.26 -12.48
CA ILE A 371 24.68 0.35 -12.11
C ILE A 371 24.03 -0.79 -11.32
N VAL A 372 24.35 -2.01 -11.72
CA VAL A 372 23.78 -3.23 -11.16
C VAL A 372 24.90 -4.18 -10.78
N LYS A 373 24.82 -4.80 -9.61
CA LYS A 373 25.73 -5.87 -9.20
C LYS A 373 24.95 -6.96 -8.49
N THR A 374 25.25 -8.20 -8.84
CA THR A 374 24.61 -9.38 -8.23
C THR A 374 25.60 -10.11 -7.34
N TYR A 375 25.18 -10.39 -6.12
CA TYR A 375 25.88 -11.23 -5.15
C TYR A 375 25.13 -12.55 -4.98
N ALA A 376 25.86 -13.60 -4.64
CA ALA A 376 25.28 -14.83 -4.10
C ALA A 376 25.73 -15.04 -2.66
N VAL A 377 24.91 -15.71 -1.87
CA VAL A 377 25.34 -16.23 -0.57
C VAL A 377 26.17 -17.50 -0.79
N SER A 378 27.40 -17.50 -0.27
CA SER A 378 28.33 -18.64 -0.37
C SER A 378 28.29 -19.55 0.85
N SER A 379 28.00 -19.01 2.04
CA SER A 379 27.89 -19.77 3.29
C SER A 379 27.17 -18.98 4.38
N PHE A 380 26.56 -19.72 5.31
CA PHE A 380 26.01 -19.21 6.57
C PHE A 380 26.88 -19.75 7.72
N LEU A 381 27.19 -18.94 8.73
CA LEU A 381 27.75 -19.47 9.98
C LEU A 381 26.65 -20.28 10.69
N GLY A 382 26.95 -21.55 11.02
CA GLY A 382 25.97 -22.55 11.48
C GLY A 382 25.33 -22.29 12.85
N THR A 383 25.69 -21.20 13.52
CA THR A 383 25.18 -20.81 14.84
C THR A 383 25.03 -19.29 14.93
N THR A 384 23.85 -18.78 14.61
CA THR A 384 23.48 -17.39 14.90
C THR A 384 22.40 -17.40 15.97
N LYS A 385 22.57 -16.59 17.03
CA LYS A 385 21.49 -16.28 17.97
C LYS A 385 20.41 -15.39 17.34
N GLU A 386 20.72 -14.82 16.18
CA GLU A 386 19.88 -13.89 15.44
C GLU A 386 18.75 -14.59 14.69
N THR A 387 17.61 -13.91 14.64
CA THR A 387 16.40 -14.36 13.96
C THR A 387 16.09 -13.50 12.74
N ASN A 388 15.41 -14.07 11.74
CA ASN A 388 14.99 -13.39 10.50
C ASN A 388 16.18 -12.76 9.76
N LEU A 389 17.20 -13.58 9.47
CA LEU A 389 18.51 -13.16 8.99
C LEU A 389 18.43 -12.20 7.79
N LEU A 390 17.50 -12.41 6.86
CA LEU A 390 17.41 -11.60 5.65
C LEU A 390 16.46 -10.41 5.73
N ALA A 391 15.77 -10.21 6.86
CA ALA A 391 14.77 -9.16 7.00
C ALA A 391 15.39 -7.77 6.84
N ARG A 392 16.53 -7.47 7.49
CA ARG A 392 17.17 -6.16 7.29
C ARG A 392 17.71 -6.00 5.87
N ILE A 393 18.43 -7.00 5.38
CA ILE A 393 19.13 -6.99 4.09
C ILE A 393 18.15 -6.83 2.92
N SER A 394 17.08 -7.62 2.88
CA SER A 394 16.13 -7.64 1.75
C SER A 394 15.23 -6.40 1.72
N ASN A 395 15.15 -5.64 2.81
CA ASN A 395 14.34 -4.43 2.92
C ASN A 395 15.13 -3.14 2.63
N ILE A 396 16.43 -3.22 2.36
CA ILE A 396 17.24 -2.07 1.92
C ILE A 396 16.74 -1.60 0.54
N PRO A 397 16.39 -0.31 0.36
CA PRO A 397 15.97 0.21 -0.95
C PRO A 397 17.05 0.01 -2.02
N GLY A 398 16.67 -0.40 -3.23
CA GLY A 398 17.61 -0.74 -4.31
C GLY A 398 18.16 -2.17 -4.28
N VAL A 399 17.83 -2.97 -3.25
CA VAL A 399 18.17 -4.39 -3.17
C VAL A 399 16.98 -5.25 -3.58
N SER A 400 17.14 -6.08 -4.60
CA SER A 400 16.21 -7.18 -4.91
C SER A 400 16.78 -8.52 -4.46
N THR A 401 15.98 -9.35 -3.81
CA THR A 401 16.39 -10.65 -3.28
C THR A 401 15.65 -11.77 -4.00
N SER A 402 16.37 -12.77 -4.51
CA SER A 402 15.82 -14.00 -5.08
C SER A 402 16.27 -15.20 -4.24
N ILE A 403 15.31 -15.95 -3.71
CA ILE A 403 15.54 -17.13 -2.87
C ILE A 403 14.97 -18.34 -3.59
N TYR A 404 15.80 -19.34 -3.86
CA TYR A 404 15.40 -20.63 -4.40
C TYR A 404 15.37 -21.66 -3.28
N ILE A 405 14.23 -22.32 -3.10
CA ILE A 405 14.06 -23.39 -2.11
C ILE A 405 13.71 -24.67 -2.86
N ASN A 406 14.54 -25.70 -2.72
CA ASN A 406 14.29 -26.99 -3.35
C ASN A 406 14.40 -28.11 -2.31
N PRO A 407 13.39 -28.99 -2.18
CA PRO A 407 13.46 -30.08 -1.21
C PRO A 407 14.59 -31.06 -1.55
N LEU A 408 15.30 -31.48 -0.52
CA LEU A 408 16.39 -32.44 -0.55
C LEU A 408 16.00 -33.66 0.30
N SER A 409 15.66 -34.76 -0.36
CA SER A 409 15.34 -36.00 0.36
C SER A 409 16.49 -36.44 1.27
N THR A 410 16.15 -36.90 2.47
CA THR A 410 17.12 -37.37 3.48
C THR A 410 18.02 -38.48 2.94
N ARG A 411 17.52 -39.30 2.01
CA ARG A 411 18.31 -40.35 1.32
C ARG A 411 19.45 -39.76 0.50
N VAL A 412 19.16 -38.74 -0.31
CA VAL A 412 20.16 -38.05 -1.14
C VAL A 412 21.13 -37.27 -0.25
N TYR A 413 20.64 -36.58 0.80
CA TYR A 413 21.48 -35.90 1.77
C TYR A 413 22.50 -36.85 2.42
N LYS A 414 22.03 -37.99 2.93
CA LYS A 414 22.89 -39.05 3.50
C LYS A 414 23.91 -39.57 2.49
N SER A 415 23.51 -39.73 1.22
CA SER A 415 24.44 -40.12 0.17
C SER A 415 25.49 -39.04 -0.11
N ASN A 416 25.13 -37.76 -0.05
CA ASN A 416 26.05 -36.66 -0.29
C ASN A 416 27.04 -36.52 0.86
N ILE A 417 26.59 -36.59 2.13
CA ILE A 417 27.49 -36.64 3.30
C ILE A 417 28.47 -37.80 3.17
N ARG A 418 28.00 -39.00 2.79
CA ARG A 418 28.90 -40.16 2.59
C ARG A 418 29.95 -39.91 1.52
N LYS A 419 29.59 -39.23 0.43
CA LYS A 419 30.54 -38.87 -0.64
C LYS A 419 31.53 -37.80 -0.18
N ASP A 420 31.06 -36.78 0.53
CA ASP A 420 31.91 -35.71 1.08
C ASP A 420 32.90 -36.27 2.10
N MET A 421 32.41 -37.08 3.04
CA MET A 421 33.24 -37.81 4.00
C MET A 421 34.29 -38.68 3.32
N LYS A 422 33.91 -39.39 2.23
CA LYS A 422 34.87 -40.19 1.47
C LYS A 422 35.91 -39.32 0.76
N ALA A 423 35.51 -38.18 0.20
CA ALA A 423 36.40 -37.23 -0.47
C ALA A 423 37.40 -36.59 0.51
N ARG A 424 36.90 -36.12 1.66
CA ARG A 424 37.75 -35.59 2.75
C ARG A 424 38.69 -36.65 3.29
N ARG A 425 38.20 -37.87 3.51
CA ARG A 425 39.03 -39.01 3.94
C ARG A 425 40.14 -39.35 2.93
N SER A 426 39.90 -39.16 1.63
CA SER A 426 40.92 -39.34 0.60
C SER A 426 41.89 -38.17 0.44
N ALA A 427 41.61 -37.03 1.07
CA ALA A 427 42.45 -35.84 1.05
C ALA A 427 43.42 -35.76 2.24
N ILE A 428 43.32 -36.67 3.21
CA ILE A 428 44.19 -36.75 4.39
C ILE A 428 45.62 -37.08 3.95
N ARG A 429 46.57 -36.20 4.29
CA ARG A 429 48.00 -36.38 3.97
C ARG A 429 48.88 -36.41 5.22
N ASP A 430 48.42 -35.86 6.33
CA ASP A 430 49.14 -35.83 7.60
C ASP A 430 48.21 -35.96 8.83
N ASP A 431 48.79 -35.94 10.04
CA ASP A 431 48.06 -36.09 11.31
C ASP A 431 47.17 -34.87 11.62
N LEU A 432 47.45 -33.68 11.08
CA LEU A 432 46.61 -32.50 11.24
C LEU A 432 45.34 -32.63 10.38
N ASP A 433 45.48 -33.06 9.13
CA ASP A 433 44.36 -33.36 8.24
C ASP A 433 43.44 -34.45 8.83
N GLN A 434 44.02 -35.41 9.57
CA GLN A 434 43.28 -36.46 10.26
C GLN A 434 42.43 -35.91 11.40
N MET A 435 42.96 -34.97 12.20
CA MET A 435 42.20 -34.29 13.26
C MET A 435 41.06 -33.43 12.68
N ASP A 436 41.34 -32.65 11.63
CA ASP A 436 40.33 -31.83 10.93
C ASP A 436 39.21 -32.67 10.32
N TYR A 437 39.57 -33.86 9.80
CA TYR A 437 38.60 -34.83 9.29
C TYR A 437 37.72 -35.38 10.41
N GLU A 438 38.28 -35.75 11.56
CA GLU A 438 37.52 -36.28 12.70
C GLU A 438 36.54 -35.24 13.27
N GLU A 439 36.98 -33.99 13.42
CA GLU A 439 36.11 -32.88 13.85
C GLU A 439 34.99 -32.60 12.82
N SER A 440 35.33 -32.56 11.53
CA SER A 440 34.35 -32.39 10.45
C SER A 440 33.35 -33.55 10.41
N ALA A 441 33.83 -34.78 10.63
CA ALA A 441 33.02 -35.99 10.65
C ALA A 441 32.01 -35.98 11.80
N GLU A 442 32.46 -35.60 12.99
CA GLU A 442 31.63 -35.49 14.17
C GLU A 442 30.58 -34.37 14.01
N THR A 443 30.98 -33.23 13.43
CA THR A 443 30.07 -32.11 13.12
C THR A 443 28.97 -32.53 12.14
N LEU A 444 29.33 -33.20 11.03
CA LEU A 444 28.37 -33.68 10.04
C LEU A 444 27.45 -34.77 10.60
N ALA A 445 27.99 -35.67 11.42
CA ALA A 445 27.21 -36.70 12.11
C ALA A 445 26.23 -36.09 13.12
N GLY A 446 26.67 -35.09 13.89
CA GLY A 446 25.85 -34.33 14.82
C GLY A 446 24.73 -33.56 14.11
N ALA A 447 25.04 -32.89 13.00
CA ALA A 447 24.04 -32.22 12.16
C ALA A 447 22.99 -33.21 11.61
N TYR A 448 23.43 -34.37 11.11
CA TYR A 448 22.52 -35.42 10.66
C TYR A 448 21.66 -36.00 11.80
N ARG A 449 22.20 -36.09 13.01
CA ARG A 449 21.48 -36.55 14.20
C ARG A 449 20.34 -35.59 14.58
N ARG A 450 20.61 -34.29 14.62
CA ARG A 450 19.61 -33.24 14.89
C ARG A 450 18.46 -33.28 13.88
N VAL A 451 18.77 -33.32 12.59
CA VAL A 451 17.76 -33.44 11.52
C VAL A 451 16.87 -34.67 11.71
N ARG A 452 17.45 -35.79 12.18
CA ARG A 452 16.70 -37.03 12.42
C ARG A 452 15.87 -36.98 13.70
N GLU A 453 16.39 -36.41 14.77
CA GLU A 453 15.71 -36.28 16.07
C GLU A 453 14.51 -35.32 15.96
N ASP A 454 14.67 -34.20 15.24
CA ASP A 454 13.62 -33.17 15.09
C ASP A 454 12.66 -33.45 13.92
N SER A 455 12.83 -34.57 13.19
CA SER A 455 12.03 -34.93 12.01
C SER A 455 11.95 -33.84 10.93
N GLN A 456 13.03 -33.06 10.77
CA GLN A 456 13.09 -31.95 9.82
C GLN A 456 13.43 -32.44 8.40
N GLU A 457 12.86 -31.79 7.39
CA GLU A 457 13.30 -31.97 6.01
C GLU A 457 14.52 -31.10 5.69
N MET A 458 15.29 -31.51 4.68
CA MET A 458 16.48 -30.78 4.21
C MET A 458 16.15 -30.06 2.91
N TYR A 459 16.79 -28.92 2.67
CA TYR A 459 16.59 -28.12 1.46
C TYR A 459 17.91 -27.68 0.85
N TYR A 460 17.92 -27.60 -0.48
CA TYR A 460 18.90 -26.82 -1.22
C TYR A 460 18.43 -25.37 -1.32
N ILE A 461 19.26 -24.45 -0.83
CA ILE A 461 19.00 -23.01 -0.86
C ILE A 461 20.02 -22.30 -1.74
N SER A 462 19.53 -21.41 -2.61
CA SER A 462 20.35 -20.42 -3.31
C SER A 462 19.75 -19.04 -3.13
N ILE A 463 20.58 -18.08 -2.76
CA ILE A 463 20.15 -16.71 -2.48
C ILE A 463 20.99 -15.76 -3.31
N TYR A 464 20.31 -14.87 -4.03
CA TYR A 464 20.92 -13.83 -4.83
C TYR A 464 20.42 -12.46 -4.37
N PHE A 465 21.34 -11.50 -4.24
CA PHE A 465 21.03 -10.09 -4.02
C PHE A 465 21.44 -9.29 -5.24
N VAL A 466 20.50 -8.52 -5.79
CA VAL A 466 20.74 -7.61 -6.91
C VAL A 466 20.66 -6.19 -6.39
N LEU A 467 21.81 -5.52 -6.31
CA LEU A 467 21.88 -4.11 -5.97
C LEU A 467 21.73 -3.30 -7.26
N SER A 468 20.87 -2.30 -7.24
CA SER A 468 20.73 -1.36 -8.35
C SER A 468 20.66 0.09 -7.87
N ALA A 469 21.42 0.96 -8.53
CA ALA A 469 21.41 2.39 -8.26
C ALA A 469 21.57 3.21 -9.55
N VAL A 470 21.09 4.46 -9.52
CA VAL A 470 21.03 5.36 -10.68
C VAL A 470 22.39 5.96 -11.08
N ASN A 471 23.38 5.97 -10.18
CA ASN A 471 24.72 6.48 -10.44
C ASN A 471 25.75 5.81 -9.51
N GLN A 472 27.04 6.08 -9.74
CA GLN A 472 28.14 5.46 -8.99
C GLN A 472 28.11 5.81 -7.49
N THR A 473 27.94 7.09 -7.14
CA THR A 473 27.91 7.51 -5.73
C THR A 473 26.76 6.87 -4.95
N ALA A 474 25.57 6.82 -5.55
CA ALA A 474 24.42 6.13 -4.96
C ALA A 474 24.66 4.62 -4.84
N PHE A 475 25.34 4.01 -5.82
CA PHE A 475 25.72 2.60 -5.76
C PHE A 475 26.71 2.32 -4.63
N ASP A 476 27.73 3.16 -4.47
CA ASP A 476 28.77 2.98 -3.44
C ASP A 476 28.15 3.06 -2.04
N ASN A 477 27.28 4.05 -1.79
CA ASN A 477 26.54 4.17 -0.52
C ASN A 477 25.60 2.97 -0.28
N LEU A 478 24.96 2.47 -1.33
CA LEU A 478 24.09 1.29 -1.26
C LEU A 478 24.90 0.03 -0.95
N GLU A 479 26.05 -0.17 -1.61
CA GLU A 479 26.93 -1.31 -1.36
C GLU A 479 27.50 -1.26 0.07
N GLU A 480 27.88 -0.09 0.57
CA GLU A 480 28.33 0.09 1.96
C GLU A 480 27.24 -0.29 2.97
N THR A 481 26.03 0.25 2.80
CA THR A 481 24.88 -0.06 3.66
C THR A 481 24.54 -1.56 3.62
N PHE A 482 24.55 -2.15 2.41
CA PHE A 482 24.28 -3.57 2.22
C PHE A 482 25.35 -4.47 2.86
N ARG A 483 26.64 -4.13 2.71
CA ARG A 483 27.74 -4.90 3.31
C ARG A 483 27.71 -4.82 4.83
N SER A 484 27.46 -3.65 5.40
CA SER A 484 27.29 -3.49 6.85
C SER A 484 26.16 -4.39 7.38
N ALA A 485 25.00 -4.41 6.70
CA ALA A 485 23.89 -5.28 7.09
C ALA A 485 24.19 -6.79 6.94
N ILE A 486 25.12 -7.17 6.06
CA ILE A 486 25.54 -8.57 5.87
C ILE A 486 26.53 -9.01 6.95
N GLU A 487 27.42 -8.11 7.37
CA GLU A 487 28.40 -8.35 8.45
C GLU A 487 27.70 -8.64 9.78
N ASP A 488 26.60 -7.94 10.07
CA ASP A 488 25.77 -8.18 11.25
C ASP A 488 25.27 -9.64 11.31
N VAL A 489 24.92 -10.23 10.16
CA VAL A 489 24.17 -11.49 10.06
C VAL A 489 25.08 -12.71 9.83
N SER A 490 26.40 -12.56 9.89
CA SER A 490 27.34 -13.69 9.75
C SER A 490 27.18 -14.48 8.43
N ILE A 491 26.80 -13.78 7.35
CA ILE A 491 26.63 -14.31 6.00
C ILE A 491 27.90 -14.03 5.18
N THR A 492 28.39 -15.02 4.45
CA THR A 492 29.48 -14.83 3.48
C THR A 492 28.91 -14.65 2.08
N LEU A 493 29.41 -13.64 1.36
CA LEU A 493 29.00 -13.33 -0.01
C LEU A 493 30.08 -13.72 -1.03
N ASP A 494 29.62 -14.18 -2.19
CA ASP A 494 30.40 -14.25 -3.42
C ASP A 494 29.98 -13.10 -4.35
N ASP A 495 30.96 -12.30 -4.77
CA ASP A 495 30.82 -11.21 -5.74
C ASP A 495 30.55 -11.73 -7.17
N LEU A 496 30.60 -13.06 -7.40
CA LEU A 496 30.33 -13.72 -8.68
C LEU A 496 31.13 -13.09 -9.83
N LYS A 497 32.43 -12.84 -9.58
CA LYS A 497 33.33 -12.22 -10.56
C LYS A 497 33.31 -13.05 -11.85
N THR A 498 33.11 -12.38 -12.98
CA THR A 498 32.92 -12.95 -14.35
C THR A 498 31.57 -13.61 -14.63
N LYS A 499 30.71 -13.79 -13.63
CA LYS A 499 29.39 -14.45 -13.75
C LYS A 499 28.21 -13.52 -13.55
N GLN A 500 28.43 -12.21 -13.60
CA GLN A 500 27.39 -11.19 -13.40
C GLN A 500 26.20 -11.31 -14.37
N LYS A 501 26.42 -11.76 -15.62
CA LYS A 501 25.30 -11.96 -16.58
C LYS A 501 24.41 -13.12 -16.14
N GLU A 502 25.01 -14.28 -15.90
CA GLU A 502 24.29 -15.48 -15.45
C GLU A 502 23.64 -15.26 -14.08
N ALA A 503 24.33 -14.54 -13.18
CA ALA A 503 23.83 -14.18 -11.86
C ALA A 503 22.60 -13.27 -11.93
N TYR A 504 22.65 -12.22 -12.77
CA TYR A 504 21.50 -11.36 -12.99
C TYR A 504 20.32 -12.17 -13.56
N LEU A 505 20.53 -12.97 -14.61
CA LEU A 505 19.46 -13.82 -15.15
C LEU A 505 18.90 -14.81 -14.11
N ALA A 506 19.75 -15.38 -13.26
CA ALA A 506 19.33 -16.27 -12.18
C ALA A 506 18.62 -15.53 -11.04
N ALA A 507 18.91 -14.26 -10.82
CA ALA A 507 18.21 -13.48 -9.80
C ALA A 507 16.87 -12.90 -10.30
N SER A 508 16.57 -13.02 -11.60
CA SER A 508 15.33 -12.51 -12.21
C SER A 508 14.08 -13.13 -11.56
N PRO A 509 12.99 -12.37 -11.41
CA PRO A 509 11.71 -12.89 -10.93
C PRO A 509 11.20 -14.05 -11.78
N ILE A 510 11.49 -14.07 -13.08
CA ILE A 510 11.13 -15.17 -14.01
C ILE A 510 12.34 -16.02 -14.40
N GLY A 511 13.42 -15.95 -13.61
CA GLY A 511 14.66 -16.67 -13.82
C GLY A 511 14.68 -18.03 -13.16
N GLU A 512 15.50 -18.92 -13.71
CA GLU A 512 15.88 -20.19 -13.08
C GLU A 512 17.24 -20.08 -12.42
N ASP A 513 17.49 -20.93 -11.44
CA ASP A 513 18.76 -20.97 -10.71
C ASP A 513 19.91 -21.53 -11.56
N LEU A 514 20.51 -20.67 -12.40
CA LEU A 514 21.57 -21.04 -13.34
C LEU A 514 22.90 -21.38 -12.64
N LEU A 515 23.17 -20.78 -11.47
CA LEU A 515 24.42 -20.95 -10.74
C LEU A 515 24.31 -21.91 -9.54
N GLY A 516 23.12 -22.46 -9.27
CA GLY A 516 22.85 -23.29 -8.11
C GLY A 516 23.81 -24.46 -7.90
N LYS A 517 24.36 -25.03 -8.97
CA LYS A 517 25.35 -26.11 -8.86
C LYS A 517 26.58 -25.71 -8.03
N TRP A 518 26.96 -24.43 -8.04
CA TRP A 518 28.17 -23.93 -7.38
C TRP A 518 27.89 -23.23 -6.05
N ILE A 519 26.68 -22.69 -5.86
CA ILE A 519 26.37 -21.84 -4.69
C ILE A 519 25.35 -22.46 -3.71
N ARG A 520 24.67 -23.55 -4.07
CA ARG A 520 23.62 -24.14 -3.22
C ARG A 520 24.17 -24.57 -1.87
N GLN A 521 23.43 -24.19 -0.83
CA GLN A 521 23.67 -24.61 0.55
C GLN A 521 22.65 -25.67 0.97
N ASN A 522 23.07 -26.60 1.83
CA ASN A 522 22.19 -27.61 2.42
C ASN A 522 21.83 -27.15 3.83
N ILE A 523 20.57 -26.82 4.08
CA ILE A 523 20.11 -26.41 5.41
C ILE A 523 18.78 -27.09 5.76
N PRO A 524 18.49 -27.32 7.04
CA PRO A 524 17.21 -27.88 7.47
C PRO A 524 16.06 -26.86 7.37
N SER A 525 14.82 -27.34 7.40
CA SER A 525 13.59 -26.54 7.28
C SER A 525 13.53 -25.34 8.24
N GLU A 526 13.93 -25.53 9.50
CA GLU A 526 13.95 -24.44 10.50
C GLU A 526 14.98 -23.36 10.16
N SER A 527 16.14 -23.73 9.61
CA SER A 527 17.11 -22.74 9.13
C SER A 527 16.61 -22.02 7.88
N VAL A 528 15.89 -22.69 6.97
CA VAL A 528 15.19 -22.03 5.86
C VAL A 528 14.19 -21.01 6.39
N ALA A 529 13.42 -21.41 7.40
CA ALA A 529 12.44 -20.53 8.03
C ALA A 529 13.11 -19.32 8.70
N ASN A 530 14.29 -19.48 9.31
CA ASN A 530 15.03 -18.37 9.92
C ASN A 530 15.59 -17.35 8.91
N LEU A 531 15.62 -17.67 7.62
CA LEU A 531 15.95 -16.70 6.55
C LEU A 531 14.84 -15.68 6.31
N TYR A 532 13.70 -15.77 7.01
CA TYR A 532 12.50 -14.95 6.84
C TYR A 532 12.80 -13.48 6.43
N PRO A 533 12.59 -13.10 5.15
CA PRO A 533 12.97 -11.77 4.65
C PRO A 533 11.83 -10.74 4.74
N PHE A 534 10.64 -11.16 5.17
CA PHE A 534 9.42 -10.37 5.03
C PHE A 534 9.26 -9.42 6.23
N ASN A 535 9.53 -8.13 6.06
CA ASN A 535 9.33 -7.12 7.12
C ASN A 535 8.76 -5.86 6.48
N GLU A 536 7.43 -5.72 6.45
CA GLU A 536 6.79 -4.55 5.84
C GLU A 536 6.75 -3.42 6.87
N PRO A 537 7.52 -2.35 6.68
CA PRO A 537 7.42 -1.21 7.57
C PRO A 537 6.14 -0.42 7.33
N SER A 538 5.62 -0.39 6.09
CA SER A 538 4.72 0.70 5.68
C SER A 538 3.23 0.33 5.64
N LEU A 539 2.38 1.31 5.96
CA LEU A 539 0.94 1.29 5.72
C LEU A 539 0.62 2.42 4.73
N MET A 540 0.21 2.06 3.52
CA MET A 540 0.00 2.99 2.41
C MET A 540 -1.30 2.66 1.69
N ASP A 541 -2.44 3.06 2.26
CA ASP A 541 -3.75 2.81 1.66
C ASP A 541 -3.93 3.65 0.37
N PRO A 542 -4.48 3.11 -0.73
CA PRO A 542 -4.58 3.81 -2.02
C PRO A 542 -5.40 5.11 -2.01
N LYS A 543 -6.34 5.24 -1.07
CA LYS A 543 -7.13 6.46 -0.83
C LYS A 543 -6.82 7.10 0.53
N GLY A 544 -5.83 6.55 1.23
CA GLY A 544 -5.43 7.03 2.55
C GLY A 544 -4.86 8.44 2.49
N LEU A 545 -5.11 9.20 3.55
CA LEU A 545 -4.48 10.49 3.79
C LEU A 545 -3.36 10.34 4.81
N TYR A 546 -2.43 11.30 4.81
CA TYR A 546 -1.19 11.18 5.57
C TYR A 546 -1.41 11.44 7.06
N ILE A 547 -1.18 10.44 7.90
CA ILE A 547 -1.35 10.54 9.35
C ILE A 547 -0.02 10.69 10.11
N GLY A 548 1.12 10.48 9.44
CA GLY A 548 2.44 10.57 10.06
C GLY A 548 3.47 9.65 9.44
N THR A 549 4.53 9.33 10.19
CA THR A 549 5.61 8.45 9.73
C THR A 549 5.89 7.34 10.73
N ILE A 550 6.54 6.27 10.29
CA ILE A 550 7.11 5.30 11.21
C ILE A 550 8.28 5.93 11.97
N VAL A 551 8.32 5.79 13.29
CA VAL A 551 9.32 6.43 14.17
C VAL A 551 10.77 6.20 13.70
N ASP A 552 11.14 4.95 13.37
CA ASP A 552 12.53 4.62 13.07
C ASP A 552 12.91 4.79 11.59
N LYS A 553 11.96 4.51 10.68
CA LYS A 553 12.24 4.40 9.24
C LYS A 553 11.80 5.63 8.45
N LYS A 554 11.00 6.51 9.07
CA LYS A 554 10.42 7.72 8.47
C LYS A 554 9.55 7.49 7.23
N ASN A 555 9.21 6.25 6.89
CA ASN A 555 8.25 5.98 5.81
C ASN A 555 6.90 6.61 6.19
N PRO A 556 6.19 7.23 5.22
CA PRO A 556 4.86 7.77 5.47
C PRO A 556 3.86 6.67 5.86
N ILE A 557 2.84 7.06 6.61
CA ILE A 557 1.66 6.25 6.88
C ILE A 557 0.46 6.95 6.25
N LEU A 558 -0.11 6.33 5.22
CA LEU A 558 -1.33 6.77 4.56
C LEU A 558 -2.47 5.83 4.94
N TYR A 559 -3.49 6.37 5.59
CA TYR A 559 -4.54 5.58 6.22
C TYR A 559 -5.92 5.98 5.73
N ASP A 560 -6.72 4.99 5.34
CA ASP A 560 -8.16 5.13 5.05
C ASP A 560 -8.94 4.13 5.91
N PRO A 561 -9.72 4.59 6.91
CA PRO A 561 -10.56 3.73 7.75
C PRO A 561 -11.54 2.84 6.99
N PHE A 562 -11.89 3.19 5.74
CA PHE A 562 -12.89 2.50 4.92
C PHE A 562 -12.27 1.60 3.83
N GLN A 563 -10.94 1.43 3.83
CA GLN A 563 -10.23 0.59 2.88
C GLN A 563 -10.53 -0.92 3.09
N TYR A 564 -10.63 -1.37 4.34
CA TYR A 564 -10.76 -2.79 4.70
C TYR A 564 -12.22 -3.23 4.92
N ARG A 565 -13.04 -3.15 3.86
CA ARG A 565 -14.51 -3.35 3.90
C ARG A 565 -15.01 -4.76 4.31
N GLY A 566 -14.13 -5.66 4.75
CA GLY A 566 -14.47 -6.99 5.29
C GLY A 566 -14.47 -7.09 6.83
N THR A 567 -13.92 -6.09 7.52
CA THR A 567 -13.90 -5.96 8.99
C THR A 567 -14.79 -4.80 9.44
N ASN A 568 -14.92 -4.54 10.75
CA ASN A 568 -15.48 -3.25 11.19
C ASN A 568 -14.45 -2.12 10.91
N ASN A 569 -14.92 -0.87 10.83
CA ASN A 569 -14.08 0.30 10.58
C ASN A 569 -13.90 1.14 11.86
N ASN A 570 -14.19 0.58 13.04
CA ASN A 570 -14.18 1.32 14.29
C ASN A 570 -12.74 1.57 14.74
N ILE A 571 -12.53 2.73 15.35
CA ILE A 571 -11.23 3.20 15.79
C ILE A 571 -11.27 3.48 17.30
N LEU A 572 -10.31 2.92 18.02
CA LEU A 572 -10.03 3.30 19.41
C LEU A 572 -8.75 4.15 19.46
N ILE A 573 -8.80 5.29 20.15
CA ILE A 573 -7.65 6.11 20.50
C ILE A 573 -7.53 6.10 22.02
N LEU A 574 -6.45 5.53 22.54
CA LEU A 574 -6.25 5.34 23.98
C LEU A 574 -4.91 5.95 24.40
N GLY A 575 -4.86 6.69 25.51
CA GLY A 575 -3.65 7.38 25.97
C GLY A 575 -3.92 8.33 27.12
N MET A 576 -2.96 8.64 27.98
CA MET A 576 -3.18 9.66 29.04
C MET A 576 -3.42 11.07 28.46
N SER A 577 -3.77 12.04 29.30
CA SER A 577 -3.91 13.44 28.83
C SER A 577 -2.57 13.99 28.30
N GLY A 578 -2.63 14.82 27.26
CA GLY A 578 -1.46 15.53 26.72
C GLY A 578 -0.53 14.75 25.76
N VAL A 579 -0.73 13.45 25.56
CA VAL A 579 0.16 12.62 24.70
C VAL A 579 -0.06 12.77 23.19
N GLY A 580 -1.17 13.38 22.77
CA GLY A 580 -1.49 13.61 21.34
C GLY A 580 -2.80 12.99 20.84
N LYS A 581 -3.66 12.46 21.73
CA LYS A 581 -4.96 11.88 21.36
C LYS A 581 -5.83 12.81 20.50
N THR A 582 -6.06 14.04 20.98
CA THR A 582 -6.91 15.03 20.30
C THR A 582 -6.31 15.46 18.96
N VAL A 583 -4.97 15.52 18.85
CA VAL A 583 -4.28 15.81 17.58
C VAL A 583 -4.65 14.75 16.54
N LEU A 584 -4.52 13.47 16.91
CA LEU A 584 -4.85 12.37 16.02
C LEU A 584 -6.36 12.31 15.71
N LEU A 585 -7.23 12.50 16.71
CA LEU A 585 -8.68 12.52 16.51
C LEU A 585 -9.07 13.59 15.50
N TRP A 586 -8.60 14.83 15.68
CA TRP A 586 -8.91 15.93 14.77
C TRP A 586 -8.29 15.73 13.38
N LEU A 587 -7.10 15.13 13.28
CA LEU A 587 -6.51 14.76 12.00
C LEU A 587 -7.39 13.77 11.24
N LEU A 588 -7.90 12.73 11.91
CA LEU A 588 -8.83 11.77 11.30
C LEU A 588 -10.16 12.42 10.89
N LEU A 589 -10.70 13.32 11.72
CA LEU A 589 -11.93 14.08 11.39
C LEU A 589 -11.71 15.02 10.20
N GLN A 590 -10.57 15.69 10.14
CA GLN A 590 -10.18 16.53 9.00
C GLN A 590 -10.13 15.70 7.72
N HIS A 591 -9.47 14.54 7.77
CA HIS A 591 -9.35 13.64 6.62
C HIS A 591 -10.71 13.15 6.14
N ALA A 592 -11.59 12.74 7.06
CA ALA A 592 -12.96 12.38 6.76
C ALA A 592 -13.73 13.54 6.10
N ALA A 593 -13.60 14.76 6.63
CA ALA A 593 -14.22 15.96 6.07
C ALA A 593 -13.71 16.28 4.66
N CYS A 594 -12.40 16.19 4.45
CA CYS A 594 -11.74 16.37 3.15
C CYS A 594 -12.28 15.38 2.11
N MET A 595 -12.49 14.12 2.48
CA MET A 595 -13.09 13.08 1.63
C MET A 595 -14.61 13.21 1.46
N GLY A 596 -15.24 14.15 2.16
CA GLY A 596 -16.66 14.45 2.07
C GLY A 596 -17.54 13.55 2.92
N ALA A 597 -17.00 12.87 3.93
CA ALA A 597 -17.77 12.06 4.86
C ALA A 597 -18.77 12.89 5.67
N TYR A 598 -19.84 12.25 6.15
CA TYR A 598 -20.68 12.83 7.19
C TYR A 598 -20.00 12.66 8.54
N ILE A 599 -19.96 13.70 9.36
CA ILE A 599 -19.35 13.68 10.69
C ILE A 599 -20.40 14.03 11.73
N ARG A 600 -20.50 13.20 12.77
CA ARG A 600 -21.28 13.44 13.98
C ARG A 600 -20.32 13.36 15.17
N ASN A 601 -19.80 14.50 15.59
CA ASN A 601 -18.87 14.60 16.71
C ASN A 601 -19.63 14.80 18.02
N ILE A 602 -19.23 14.10 19.07
CA ILE A 602 -19.71 14.27 20.43
C ILE A 602 -18.54 14.86 21.23
N ASP A 603 -18.72 16.10 21.69
CA ASP A 603 -17.70 16.91 22.32
C ASP A 603 -18.07 17.19 23.78
N PHE A 604 -17.39 16.50 24.71
CA PHE A 604 -17.64 16.64 26.15
C PHE A 604 -17.04 17.91 26.75
N GLU A 605 -15.98 18.45 26.16
CA GLU A 605 -15.27 19.61 26.71
C GLU A 605 -15.62 20.92 25.99
N GLY A 606 -16.21 20.84 24.80
CA GLY A 606 -16.52 22.00 23.96
C GLY A 606 -15.29 22.55 23.22
N THR A 607 -14.20 21.79 23.15
CA THR A 607 -12.92 22.22 22.57
C THR A 607 -12.90 22.10 21.04
N ALA A 608 -13.81 21.32 20.46
CA ALA A 608 -13.85 21.09 19.02
C ALA A 608 -14.62 22.18 18.25
N ARG A 609 -15.26 23.15 18.94
CA ARG A 609 -16.17 24.14 18.32
C ARG A 609 -15.52 24.90 17.16
N ASP A 610 -14.39 25.56 17.41
CA ASP A 610 -13.67 26.37 16.42
C ASP A 610 -13.13 25.52 15.27
N PHE A 611 -12.67 24.31 15.59
CA PHE A 611 -12.19 23.36 14.60
C PHE A 611 -13.30 22.96 13.63
N ILE A 612 -14.48 22.61 14.17
CA ILE A 612 -15.63 22.16 13.38
C ILE A 612 -16.17 23.30 12.50
N GLU A 613 -16.19 24.53 13.00
CA GLU A 613 -16.55 25.72 12.21
C GLU A 613 -15.59 25.95 11.04
N LYS A 614 -14.28 25.78 11.25
CA LYS A 614 -13.29 25.86 10.17
C LYS A 614 -13.49 24.76 9.12
N LEU A 615 -13.92 23.56 9.52
CA LEU A 615 -14.34 22.50 8.60
C LEU A 615 -15.68 22.78 7.90
N GLY A 616 -16.35 23.89 8.22
CA GLY A 616 -17.67 24.29 7.71
C GLY A 616 -18.84 23.44 8.23
N GLY A 617 -18.67 22.88 9.42
CA GLY A 617 -19.74 22.25 10.19
C GLY A 617 -20.50 23.24 11.06
N ILE A 618 -21.46 22.72 11.83
CA ILE A 618 -22.23 23.48 12.81
C ILE A 618 -22.01 22.94 14.23
N ASN A 619 -22.06 23.83 15.21
CA ASN A 619 -22.01 23.51 16.63
C ASN A 619 -23.42 23.55 17.24
N ILE A 620 -23.84 22.44 17.83
CA ILE A 620 -25.13 22.31 18.51
C ILE A 620 -24.86 22.19 20.01
N ASP A 621 -25.17 23.25 20.76
CA ASP A 621 -25.23 23.19 22.22
C ASP A 621 -26.47 22.39 22.64
N ILE A 622 -26.25 21.21 23.21
CA ILE A 622 -27.35 20.33 23.60
C ILE A 622 -28.00 20.75 24.93
N ALA A 623 -27.50 21.80 25.60
CA ALA A 623 -28.06 22.35 26.84
C ALA A 623 -29.25 23.31 26.64
N GLY A 624 -29.58 23.64 25.38
CA GLY A 624 -30.74 24.48 25.04
C GLY A 624 -30.42 25.98 24.94
N GLY A 625 -29.14 26.34 24.77
CA GLY A 625 -28.69 27.72 24.58
C GLY A 625 -28.83 28.25 23.15
N ASN A 626 -29.17 27.39 22.18
CA ASN A 626 -29.21 27.71 20.75
C ASN A 626 -30.62 27.47 20.18
N ASP A 627 -30.87 27.96 18.95
CA ASP A 627 -32.13 27.68 18.24
C ASP A 627 -32.27 26.21 17.80
N PHE A 628 -31.19 25.43 17.87
CA PHE A 628 -31.15 24.04 17.42
C PHE A 628 -31.82 23.08 18.39
N ILE A 629 -32.78 22.29 17.91
CA ILE A 629 -33.58 21.39 18.74
C ILE A 629 -33.85 20.10 18.00
N ILE A 630 -33.91 18.99 18.72
CA ILE A 630 -34.34 17.69 18.22
C ILE A 630 -35.61 17.29 18.97
N ASN A 631 -36.72 17.22 18.25
CA ASN A 631 -38.00 16.77 18.82
C ASN A 631 -37.92 15.27 19.15
N PRO A 632 -38.07 14.84 20.42
CA PRO A 632 -38.11 13.42 20.77
C PRO A 632 -39.34 12.70 20.18
N LEU A 633 -40.42 13.43 19.88
CA LEU A 633 -41.69 12.91 19.36
C LEU A 633 -41.77 12.87 17.82
N GLN A 634 -40.71 13.25 17.12
CA GLN A 634 -40.70 13.11 15.67
C GLN A 634 -40.35 11.66 15.32
N VAL A 635 -41.25 10.94 14.64
CA VAL A 635 -41.00 9.54 14.22
C VAL A 635 -39.79 9.47 13.32
N ARG A 636 -39.04 8.39 13.50
CA ARG A 636 -37.77 8.19 12.82
C ARG A 636 -37.80 6.85 12.12
N ILE A 637 -37.84 6.90 10.80
CA ILE A 637 -38.14 5.74 9.96
C ILE A 637 -36.96 4.76 10.02
N PRO A 638 -37.17 3.48 10.39
CA PRO A 638 -36.13 2.46 10.28
C PRO A 638 -35.89 2.07 8.82
N TYR A 639 -34.70 1.53 8.52
CA TYR A 639 -34.34 1.12 7.14
C TYR A 639 -35.29 0.08 6.54
N GLU A 640 -35.76 -0.88 7.36
CA GLU A 640 -36.76 -1.85 6.92
C GLU A 640 -38.16 -1.34 7.27
N ILE A 641 -38.92 -0.95 6.25
CA ILE A 641 -40.31 -0.54 6.41
C ILE A 641 -41.13 -1.80 6.77
N ARG A 642 -41.51 -1.91 8.03
CA ARG A 642 -42.38 -2.97 8.55
C ARG A 642 -43.71 -2.35 9.00
N ARG A 643 -44.77 -3.16 9.11
CA ARG A 643 -46.02 -2.70 9.74
C ARG A 643 -45.75 -2.44 11.23
N GLY A 644 -46.24 -1.33 11.77
CA GLY A 644 -46.08 -0.99 13.20
C GLY A 644 -45.01 0.04 13.55
N ILE A 645 -44.43 0.76 12.57
CA ILE A 645 -43.36 1.76 12.82
C ILE A 645 -43.76 2.81 13.87
N LEU A 646 -45.01 3.28 13.83
CA LEU A 646 -45.47 4.28 14.79
C LEU A 646 -45.56 3.70 16.20
N ASP A 647 -46.09 2.48 16.34
CA ASP A 647 -46.23 1.82 17.64
C ASP A 647 -44.85 1.51 18.26
N ASP A 648 -43.92 1.01 17.44
CA ASP A 648 -42.53 0.80 17.84
C ASP A 648 -41.90 2.11 18.34
N TYR A 649 -42.09 3.21 17.59
CA TYR A 649 -41.54 4.52 17.96
C TYR A 649 -42.22 5.12 19.20
N ILE A 650 -43.53 4.95 19.36
CA ILE A 650 -44.26 5.31 20.58
C ILE A 650 -43.67 4.57 21.80
N GLY A 651 -43.33 3.29 21.65
CA GLY A 651 -42.61 2.51 22.66
C GLY A 651 -41.21 3.04 22.98
N GLU A 652 -40.47 3.52 21.96
CA GLU A 652 -39.18 4.20 22.15
C GLU A 652 -39.34 5.51 22.93
N VAL A 653 -40.34 6.34 22.59
CA VAL A 653 -40.64 7.59 23.30
C VAL A 653 -41.07 7.33 24.74
N LYS A 654 -41.86 6.28 25.00
CA LYS A 654 -42.20 5.85 26.37
C LYS A 654 -40.96 5.46 27.17
N SER A 655 -40.03 4.73 26.55
CA SER A 655 -38.74 4.37 27.17
C SER A 655 -37.89 5.61 27.45
N TRP A 656 -37.88 6.58 26.55
CA TRP A 656 -37.26 7.89 26.76
C TRP A 656 -37.91 8.67 27.91
N MET A 657 -39.25 8.67 27.99
CA MET A 657 -39.99 9.33 29.08
C MET A 657 -39.69 8.66 30.44
N ARG A 658 -39.50 7.34 30.48
CA ARG A 658 -39.06 6.62 31.69
C ARG A 658 -37.69 7.11 32.18
N ILE A 659 -36.76 7.41 31.27
CA ILE A 659 -35.44 7.98 31.61
C ILE A 659 -35.60 9.40 32.17
N TYR A 660 -36.40 10.23 31.50
CA TYR A 660 -36.63 11.62 31.92
C TYR A 660 -37.41 11.73 33.24
N LYS A 661 -38.39 10.84 33.45
CA LYS A 661 -39.24 10.76 34.65
C LYS A 661 -39.08 9.42 35.35
N ALA A 662 -37.90 9.21 35.93
CA ALA A 662 -37.57 7.97 36.64
C ALA A 662 -38.51 7.63 37.82
N SER A 663 -39.27 8.59 38.34
CA SER A 663 -40.26 8.39 39.41
C SER A 663 -41.64 7.93 38.92
N TRP A 664 -41.89 7.90 37.61
CA TRP A 664 -43.16 7.42 37.06
C TRP A 664 -43.22 5.89 37.10
N ASN A 665 -44.37 5.36 37.51
CA ASN A 665 -44.66 3.94 37.49
C ASN A 665 -45.16 3.51 36.10
N ASP A 666 -45.32 2.20 35.88
CA ASP A 666 -45.78 1.67 34.60
C ASP A 666 -47.19 2.19 34.23
N SER A 667 -48.11 2.35 35.19
CA SER A 667 -49.45 2.93 34.94
C SER A 667 -49.37 4.35 34.32
N LEU A 668 -48.58 5.25 34.91
CA LEU A 668 -48.41 6.61 34.37
C LEU A 668 -47.73 6.60 33.00
N LEU A 669 -46.78 5.69 32.76
CA LEU A 669 -46.12 5.55 31.47
C LEU A 669 -47.07 4.99 30.39
N ASP A 670 -47.95 4.05 30.74
CA ASP A 670 -48.98 3.50 29.85
C ASP A 670 -50.03 4.57 29.51
N LEU A 671 -50.45 5.36 30.50
CA LEU A 671 -51.33 6.51 30.26
C LEU A 671 -50.66 7.56 29.35
N PHE A 672 -49.38 7.88 29.59
CA PHE A 672 -48.63 8.77 28.71
C PHE A 672 -48.54 8.22 27.28
N GLU A 673 -48.32 6.92 27.11
CA GLU A 673 -48.32 6.25 25.80
C GLU A 673 -49.66 6.43 25.06
N GLU A 674 -50.77 6.27 25.77
CA GLU A 674 -52.11 6.46 25.21
C GLU A 674 -52.38 7.92 24.80
N PHE A 675 -52.04 8.89 25.65
CA PHE A 675 -52.16 10.31 25.28
C PHE A 675 -51.22 10.71 24.14
N LEU A 676 -50.04 10.09 24.07
CA LEU A 676 -49.12 10.24 22.96
C LEU A 676 -49.73 9.72 21.65
N ARG A 677 -50.39 8.56 21.68
CA ARG A 677 -51.11 8.01 20.51
C ARG A 677 -52.19 8.97 20.03
N ARG A 678 -53.01 9.51 20.93
CA ARG A 678 -54.03 10.54 20.61
C ARG A 678 -53.42 11.79 19.98
N ALA A 679 -52.27 12.25 20.45
CA ALA A 679 -51.57 13.41 19.87
C ALA A 679 -51.12 13.15 18.43
N TYR A 680 -50.60 11.95 18.12
CA TYR A 680 -50.30 11.55 16.74
C TYR A 680 -51.55 11.45 15.87
N GLU A 681 -52.64 10.87 16.39
CA GLU A 681 -53.92 10.76 15.68
C GLU A 681 -54.50 12.14 15.33
N ARG A 682 -54.39 13.12 16.24
CA ARG A 682 -54.80 14.51 16.00
C ARG A 682 -53.97 15.19 14.91
N LYS A 683 -52.71 14.78 14.72
CA LYS A 683 -51.86 15.20 13.57
C LYS A 683 -52.08 14.35 12.32
N HIS A 684 -53.05 13.43 12.33
CA HIS A 684 -53.33 12.48 11.24
C HIS A 684 -52.16 11.55 10.89
N ILE A 685 -51.35 11.20 11.89
CA ILE A 685 -50.21 10.27 11.77
C ILE A 685 -50.63 8.91 12.32
N SER A 686 -50.51 7.87 11.49
CA SER A 686 -50.84 6.47 11.82
C SER A 686 -49.82 5.52 11.23
N ASN A 687 -49.91 4.22 11.53
CA ASN A 687 -49.09 3.19 10.88
C ASN A 687 -49.29 3.07 9.36
N SER A 688 -50.34 3.70 8.80
CA SER A 688 -50.58 3.75 7.35
C SER A 688 -49.99 5.00 6.68
N THR A 689 -49.44 5.93 7.46
CA THR A 689 -48.90 7.20 6.97
C THR A 689 -47.56 7.00 6.26
N ASP A 690 -47.39 7.63 5.10
CA ASP A 690 -46.11 7.70 4.41
C ASP A 690 -45.21 8.76 5.08
N PHE A 691 -44.42 8.32 6.06
CA PHE A 691 -43.52 9.17 6.84
C PHE A 691 -42.48 9.92 5.99
N THR A 692 -42.19 9.48 4.75
CA THR A 692 -41.22 10.14 3.86
C THR A 692 -41.70 11.50 3.36
N ARG A 693 -43.00 11.78 3.45
CA ARG A 693 -43.63 13.05 3.01
C ARG A 693 -43.79 14.07 4.12
N LEU A 694 -43.63 13.65 5.38
CA LEU A 694 -43.82 14.52 6.53
C LEU A 694 -42.62 15.45 6.73
N GLN A 695 -42.91 16.71 7.01
CA GLN A 695 -41.97 17.72 7.47
C GLN A 695 -41.81 17.66 9.00
N ASN A 696 -40.74 18.25 9.53
CA ASN A 696 -40.51 18.28 10.98
C ASN A 696 -41.66 18.93 11.77
N THR A 697 -42.36 19.89 11.16
CA THR A 697 -43.50 20.62 11.73
C THR A 697 -44.79 19.80 11.78
N ASP A 698 -44.86 18.68 11.05
CA ASP A 698 -46.08 17.85 11.00
C ASP A 698 -46.17 16.94 12.24
N TYR A 699 -45.03 16.63 12.86
CA TYR A 699 -44.97 15.77 14.05
C TYR A 699 -45.42 16.50 15.31
N PRO A 700 -46.07 15.81 16.27
CA PRO A 700 -46.47 16.41 17.53
C PRO A 700 -45.27 16.82 18.38
N ILE A 701 -45.47 17.79 19.27
CA ILE A 701 -44.55 18.20 20.34
C ILE A 701 -45.16 17.87 21.71
N LEU A 702 -44.39 18.02 22.80
CA LEU A 702 -44.87 17.66 24.15
C LEU A 702 -46.10 18.49 24.57
N SER A 703 -46.27 19.70 24.03
CA SER A 703 -47.46 20.53 24.22
C SER A 703 -48.72 19.87 23.65
N ASP A 704 -48.63 19.21 22.50
CA ASP A 704 -49.78 18.53 21.90
C ASP A 704 -50.24 17.38 22.82
N VAL A 705 -49.29 16.59 23.35
CA VAL A 705 -49.57 15.51 24.31
C VAL A 705 -50.13 16.07 25.63
N TYR A 706 -49.56 17.16 26.13
CA TYR A 706 -50.05 17.85 27.32
C TYR A 706 -51.50 18.31 27.15
N GLN A 707 -51.86 18.81 25.96
CA GLN A 707 -53.19 19.26 25.65
C GLN A 707 -54.22 18.11 25.62
N GLU A 708 -53.84 16.90 25.16
CA GLU A 708 -54.70 15.71 25.28
C GLU A 708 -55.04 15.39 26.74
N ILE A 709 -54.05 15.50 27.64
CA ILE A 709 -54.24 15.24 29.08
C ILE A 709 -55.14 16.31 29.70
N VAL A 710 -55.00 17.58 29.29
CA VAL A 710 -55.88 18.67 29.74
C VAL A 710 -57.33 18.43 29.28
N ILE A 711 -57.52 18.02 28.03
CA ILE A 711 -58.86 17.71 27.49
C ILE A 711 -59.51 16.55 28.27
N GLU A 712 -58.77 15.50 28.59
CA GLU A 712 -59.27 14.38 29.40
C GLU A 712 -59.61 14.83 30.83
N ARG A 713 -58.79 15.70 31.44
CA ARG A 713 -59.07 16.26 32.77
C ARG A 713 -60.34 17.12 32.78
N ASP A 714 -60.52 17.96 31.78
CA ASP A 714 -61.63 18.91 31.71
C ASP A 714 -62.96 18.21 31.39
N ASN A 715 -62.91 17.10 30.66
CA ASN A 715 -64.05 16.23 30.35
C ASN A 715 -64.10 14.97 31.22
N TYR A 716 -63.48 14.99 32.40
CA TYR A 716 -63.35 13.80 33.23
C TYR A 716 -64.71 13.21 33.63
N ASP A 717 -64.89 11.92 33.34
CA ASP A 717 -66.02 11.11 33.80
C ASP A 717 -65.50 9.87 34.53
N GLU A 718 -66.00 9.60 35.74
CA GLU A 718 -65.53 8.50 36.59
C GLU A 718 -65.72 7.11 35.97
N LYS A 719 -66.66 6.95 35.03
CA LYS A 719 -66.96 5.68 34.35
C LYS A 719 -66.29 5.55 32.99
N GLU A 720 -66.06 6.65 32.28
CA GLU A 720 -65.57 6.63 30.90
C GLU A 720 -64.09 7.01 30.77
N SER A 721 -63.53 7.78 31.71
CA SER A 721 -62.13 8.21 31.64
C SER A 721 -61.14 7.09 31.92
N LEU A 722 -60.07 7.06 31.14
CA LEU A 722 -59.02 6.02 31.23
C LEU A 722 -58.11 6.17 32.46
N ALA A 723 -57.97 7.39 32.98
CA ALA A 723 -57.07 7.73 34.08
C ALA A 723 -57.86 8.31 35.25
N THR A 724 -57.39 8.11 36.48
CA THR A 724 -57.95 8.79 37.65
C THR A 724 -57.57 10.29 37.69
N LYS A 725 -58.35 11.11 38.41
CA LYS A 725 -58.01 12.54 38.61
C LYS A 725 -56.60 12.76 39.17
N GLU A 726 -56.13 11.88 40.06
CA GLU A 726 -54.78 11.99 40.63
C GLU A 726 -53.69 11.59 39.63
N GLU A 727 -53.93 10.61 38.75
CA GLU A 727 -53.00 10.27 37.67
C GLU A 727 -52.89 11.40 36.66
N LEU A 728 -54.01 11.98 36.22
CA LEU A 728 -54.03 13.16 35.35
C LEU A 728 -53.27 14.34 36.00
N ARG A 729 -53.47 14.58 37.30
CA ARG A 729 -52.73 15.61 38.05
C ARG A 729 -51.22 15.33 38.06
N LYS A 730 -50.80 14.08 38.31
CA LYS A 730 -49.39 13.66 38.32
C LYS A 730 -48.75 13.80 36.94
N LEU A 731 -49.46 13.42 35.86
CA LEU A 731 -48.99 13.58 34.49
C LEU A 731 -48.78 15.05 34.15
N LEU A 732 -49.79 15.90 34.39
CA LEU A 732 -49.70 17.35 34.12
C LEU A 732 -48.57 18.01 34.91
N LEU A 733 -48.42 17.68 36.20
CA LEU A 733 -47.33 18.22 37.03
C LEU A 733 -45.97 17.73 36.54
N GLY A 734 -45.83 16.44 36.20
CA GLY A 734 -44.58 15.88 35.71
C GLY A 734 -44.14 16.49 34.39
N MET A 735 -45.06 16.67 33.44
CA MET A 735 -44.74 17.21 32.11
C MET A 735 -44.46 18.72 32.10
N ARG A 736 -44.90 19.47 33.11
CA ARG A 736 -44.79 20.94 33.13
C ARG A 736 -43.37 21.46 32.89
N SER A 737 -42.34 20.81 33.44
CA SER A 737 -40.94 21.22 33.22
C SER A 737 -40.52 21.16 31.75
N ALA A 738 -40.98 20.13 31.03
CA ALA A 738 -40.66 19.92 29.62
C ALA A 738 -41.59 20.66 28.67
N VAL A 739 -42.75 21.16 29.13
CA VAL A 739 -43.69 21.90 28.28
C VAL A 739 -43.54 23.41 28.45
N GLU A 740 -43.57 23.90 29.69
CA GLU A 740 -43.55 25.34 30.02
C GLU A 740 -42.33 25.75 30.85
N GLY A 741 -41.59 24.79 31.41
CA GLY A 741 -40.50 25.03 32.35
C GLY A 741 -39.10 25.07 31.71
N ALA A 742 -38.10 24.80 32.54
CA ALA A 742 -36.68 24.94 32.20
C ALA A 742 -36.16 23.93 31.15
N ASP A 743 -36.93 22.89 30.84
CA ASP A 743 -36.59 21.87 29.83
C ASP A 743 -37.38 22.04 28.52
N SER A 744 -38.29 23.02 28.45
CA SER A 744 -39.12 23.26 27.26
C SER A 744 -38.32 23.59 26.02
N GLY A 745 -37.23 24.35 26.18
CA GLY A 745 -36.26 24.65 25.12
C GLY A 745 -35.53 23.42 24.58
N LEU A 746 -35.50 22.30 25.30
CA LEU A 746 -34.85 21.07 24.86
C LEU A 746 -35.79 20.14 24.09
N PHE A 747 -37.03 20.00 24.57
CA PHE A 747 -37.89 18.87 24.15
C PHE A 747 -39.22 19.28 23.51
N ASN A 748 -39.64 20.55 23.61
CA ASN A 748 -41.00 20.98 23.25
C ASN A 748 -41.04 21.97 22.09
N ARG A 749 -40.28 21.67 21.03
CA ARG A 749 -40.29 22.38 19.76
C ARG A 749 -40.08 21.38 18.63
N HIS A 750 -40.48 21.75 17.42
CA HIS A 750 -40.19 20.93 16.24
C HIS A 750 -38.68 20.87 15.99
N THR A 751 -38.22 19.75 15.47
CA THR A 751 -36.80 19.58 15.14
C THR A 751 -36.35 20.68 14.19
N TYR A 752 -35.26 21.34 14.53
CA TYR A 752 -34.70 22.43 13.76
C TYR A 752 -33.17 22.37 13.85
N LEU A 753 -32.51 22.15 12.71
CA LEU A 753 -31.05 22.12 12.60
C LEU A 753 -30.51 23.28 11.73
N GLY A 754 -31.32 24.35 11.55
CA GLY A 754 -31.03 25.53 10.72
C GLY A 754 -31.87 25.59 9.43
N GLU A 755 -31.74 26.67 8.65
CA GLU A 755 -32.28 26.81 7.28
C GLU A 755 -31.16 27.13 6.28
N ARG A 756 -31.24 26.60 5.05
CA ARG A 756 -30.53 27.14 3.89
C ARG A 756 -31.50 27.96 3.04
N PHE A 757 -31.12 29.21 2.74
CA PHE A 757 -31.80 30.02 1.73
C PHE A 757 -31.36 29.57 0.34
N HIS A 758 -32.31 29.05 -0.44
CA HIS A 758 -32.12 28.98 -1.89
C HIS A 758 -32.41 30.36 -2.47
N GLY A 759 -31.65 30.77 -3.49
CA GLY A 759 -31.79 32.08 -4.15
C GLY A 759 -33.15 32.31 -4.83
N ASP A 760 -34.06 31.32 -4.79
CA ASP A 760 -35.44 31.37 -5.25
C ASP A 760 -36.46 31.68 -4.12
N GLY A 761 -35.99 31.89 -2.89
CA GLY A 761 -36.84 32.18 -1.73
C GLY A 761 -37.42 30.94 -1.05
N SER A 762 -37.10 29.73 -1.50
CA SER A 762 -37.50 28.49 -0.83
C SER A 762 -36.61 28.20 0.38
N ARG A 763 -37.24 27.75 1.47
CA ARG A 763 -36.57 27.33 2.72
C ARG A 763 -36.57 25.81 2.75
N GLN A 764 -35.39 25.21 2.88
CA GLN A 764 -35.27 23.77 3.04
C GLN A 764 -34.52 23.47 4.34
N ASP A 765 -35.09 22.57 5.14
CA ASP A 765 -34.48 22.06 6.35
C ASP A 765 -33.13 21.39 6.02
N VAL A 766 -32.10 21.74 6.78
CA VAL A 766 -30.72 21.29 6.56
C VAL A 766 -30.46 19.92 7.20
N PHE A 767 -31.45 19.33 7.89
CA PHE A 767 -31.34 18.08 8.67
C PHE A 767 -30.55 16.95 7.98
N ASN A 768 -30.70 16.77 6.66
CA ASN A 768 -29.96 15.76 5.89
C ASN A 768 -28.84 16.32 5.00
N SER A 769 -28.67 17.64 4.91
CA SER A 769 -27.66 18.27 4.04
C SER A 769 -26.45 18.83 4.79
N VAL A 770 -26.50 18.91 6.14
CA VAL A 770 -25.32 19.22 6.95
C VAL A 770 -24.40 18.00 7.02
N ARG A 771 -23.23 18.12 6.40
CA ARG A 771 -22.21 17.06 6.43
C ARG A 771 -21.59 16.92 7.81
N ILE A 772 -21.27 18.01 8.50
CA ILE A 772 -20.50 18.00 9.75
C ILE A 772 -21.32 18.66 10.87
N ILE A 773 -21.58 17.90 11.93
CA ILE A 773 -22.27 18.37 13.14
C ILE A 773 -21.41 18.03 14.35
N ASN A 774 -21.19 19.02 15.21
CA ASN A 774 -20.65 18.83 16.55
C ASN A 774 -21.76 18.99 17.58
N PHE A 775 -21.95 17.98 18.41
CA PHE A 775 -22.82 18.04 19.57
C PHE A 775 -21.98 18.35 20.79
N ASP A 776 -22.19 19.55 21.31
CA ASP A 776 -21.46 20.09 22.45
C ASP A 776 -22.20 19.75 23.75
N PHE A 777 -21.60 18.85 24.51
CA PHE A 777 -22.12 18.30 25.76
C PHE A 777 -21.61 19.07 26.99
N SER A 778 -20.67 20.02 26.81
CA SER A 778 -19.90 20.60 27.92
C SER A 778 -20.79 21.27 28.97
N ARG A 779 -21.84 21.96 28.53
CA ARG A 779 -22.79 22.65 29.41
C ARG A 779 -23.82 21.72 30.06
N MET A 780 -24.01 20.51 29.54
CA MET A 780 -24.96 19.54 30.11
C MET A 780 -24.37 18.69 31.23
N MET A 781 -23.04 18.69 31.42
CA MET A 781 -22.36 17.86 32.41
C MET A 781 -22.78 18.17 33.85
N ASP A 782 -23.14 19.41 34.16
CA ASP A 782 -23.54 19.85 35.51
C ASP A 782 -25.06 19.81 35.75
N THR A 783 -25.84 19.30 34.79
CA THR A 783 -27.31 19.25 34.89
C THR A 783 -27.81 18.00 35.61
N ASP A 784 -29.08 18.05 36.06
CA ASP A 784 -29.76 16.92 36.70
C ASP A 784 -29.66 15.64 35.86
N LYS A 785 -29.37 14.51 36.52
CA LYS A 785 -29.12 13.21 35.86
C LYS A 785 -30.23 12.80 34.88
N SER A 786 -31.50 12.94 35.26
CA SER A 786 -32.63 12.57 34.38
C SER A 786 -32.73 13.48 33.16
N ARG A 787 -32.49 14.78 33.31
CA ARG A 787 -32.43 15.74 32.18
C ARG A 787 -31.28 15.40 31.24
N LYS A 788 -30.09 15.18 31.80
CA LYS A 788 -28.87 14.76 31.10
C LYS A 788 -29.10 13.50 30.28
N LEU A 789 -29.54 12.41 30.91
CA LEU A 789 -29.76 11.13 30.24
C LEU A 789 -30.86 11.18 29.18
N ALA A 790 -31.94 11.92 29.44
CA ALA A 790 -33.00 12.10 28.44
C ALA A 790 -32.48 12.82 27.20
N GLN A 791 -31.72 13.91 27.38
CA GLN A 791 -31.18 14.64 26.25
C GLN A 791 -30.10 13.84 25.52
N TRP A 792 -29.19 13.17 26.22
CA TRP A 792 -28.20 12.30 25.58
C TRP A 792 -28.89 11.21 24.77
N SER A 793 -29.89 10.54 25.34
CA SER A 793 -30.68 9.51 24.65
C SER A 793 -31.32 10.06 23.37
N ASN A 794 -31.86 11.27 23.41
CA ASN A 794 -32.43 11.95 22.23
C ASN A 794 -31.37 12.16 21.12
N ILE A 795 -30.18 12.66 21.48
CA ILE A 795 -29.07 12.87 20.52
C ILE A 795 -28.56 11.54 19.93
N PHE A 796 -28.33 10.52 20.76
CA PHE A 796 -27.90 9.21 20.26
C PHE A 796 -28.96 8.54 19.40
N THR A 797 -30.23 8.70 19.73
CA THR A 797 -31.34 8.20 18.90
C THR A 797 -31.31 8.84 17.53
N TYR A 798 -31.13 10.17 17.46
CA TYR A 798 -30.90 10.90 16.20
C TYR A 798 -29.70 10.36 15.41
N ILE A 799 -28.53 10.18 16.04
CA ILE A 799 -27.32 9.67 15.37
C ILE A 799 -27.57 8.27 14.80
N THR A 800 -28.21 7.39 15.57
CA THR A 800 -28.54 6.02 15.16
C THR A 800 -29.36 6.02 13.87
N GLN A 801 -30.36 6.89 13.81
CA GLN A 801 -31.26 6.98 12.66
C GLN A 801 -30.61 7.66 11.48
N PHE A 802 -29.82 8.70 11.72
CA PHE A 802 -29.02 9.32 10.67
C PHE A 802 -28.16 8.26 9.97
N VAL A 803 -27.50 7.38 10.73
CA VAL A 803 -26.72 6.26 10.18
C VAL A 803 -27.62 5.26 9.42
N ASN A 804 -28.75 4.85 10.01
CA ASN A 804 -29.66 3.88 9.37
C ASN A 804 -30.26 4.41 8.05
N ASN A 805 -30.65 5.69 8.00
CA ASN A 805 -31.23 6.32 6.82
C ASN A 805 -30.23 6.49 5.69
N ASN A 806 -28.95 6.65 6.03
CA ASN A 806 -27.86 6.76 5.07
C ASN A 806 -27.20 5.41 4.75
N MET A 807 -27.83 4.28 5.12
CA MET A 807 -27.29 2.96 4.80
C MET A 807 -27.18 2.71 3.28
N SER A 808 -28.12 3.24 2.49
CA SER A 808 -28.07 3.17 1.02
C SER A 808 -27.21 4.27 0.39
N ALA A 809 -26.80 5.27 1.18
CA ALA A 809 -25.94 6.34 0.68
C ALA A 809 -24.55 5.78 0.39
N ARG A 810 -23.92 6.26 -0.70
CA ARG A 810 -22.55 5.88 -1.05
C ARG A 810 -21.48 6.58 -0.21
N ASP A 811 -21.88 7.55 0.61
CA ASP A 811 -20.98 8.40 1.38
C ASP A 811 -20.58 7.72 2.70
N ASP A 812 -19.35 7.95 3.14
CA ASP A 812 -18.83 7.43 4.41
C ASP A 812 -19.38 8.28 5.58
N ILE A 813 -19.58 7.65 6.75
CA ILE A 813 -20.06 8.30 7.97
C ILE A 813 -19.06 8.07 9.10
N VAL A 814 -18.73 9.13 9.84
CA VAL A 814 -17.90 9.10 11.03
C VAL A 814 -18.72 9.59 12.20
N VAL A 815 -18.83 8.74 13.23
CA VAL A 815 -19.34 9.13 14.54
C VAL A 815 -18.15 9.15 15.48
N SER A 816 -17.84 10.31 16.06
CA SER A 816 -16.71 10.47 16.96
C SER A 816 -17.16 10.82 18.37
N ILE A 817 -16.50 10.22 19.36
CA ILE A 817 -16.69 10.51 20.78
C ILE A 817 -15.32 10.80 21.37
N ASP A 818 -15.07 12.06 21.74
CA ASP A 818 -13.93 12.40 22.58
C ASP A 818 -14.28 12.15 24.05
N GLU A 819 -13.28 11.87 24.88
CA GLU A 819 -13.43 11.58 26.30
C GLU A 819 -14.55 10.58 26.65
N LEU A 820 -14.58 9.43 25.95
CA LEU A 820 -15.60 8.38 26.12
C LEU A 820 -15.81 7.97 27.58
N HIS A 821 -14.76 7.98 28.40
CA HIS A 821 -14.80 7.63 29.83
C HIS A 821 -15.84 8.45 30.61
N GLU A 822 -16.11 9.70 30.24
CA GLU A 822 -17.14 10.52 30.89
C GLU A 822 -18.55 9.89 30.87
N MET A 823 -18.80 9.00 29.91
CA MET A 823 -20.06 8.28 29.74
C MET A 823 -20.08 6.90 30.37
N LEU A 824 -18.93 6.31 30.69
CA LEU A 824 -18.79 4.93 31.12
C LEU A 824 -18.98 4.81 32.65
N LYS A 825 -20.07 5.37 33.15
CA LYS A 825 -20.45 5.32 34.56
C LYS A 825 -21.68 4.44 34.72
N LYS A 826 -21.75 3.62 35.78
CA LYS A 826 -22.90 2.72 36.05
C LYS A 826 -24.24 3.46 36.03
N GLU A 827 -24.24 4.69 36.49
CA GLU A 827 -25.43 5.54 36.47
C GLU A 827 -25.95 5.93 35.07
N TYR A 828 -25.15 5.76 34.02
CA TYR A 828 -25.46 6.08 32.63
C TYR A 828 -25.65 4.84 31.76
N MET A 829 -25.98 3.70 32.38
CA MET A 829 -26.19 2.41 31.70
C MET A 829 -27.12 2.45 30.47
N PRO A 830 -28.22 3.22 30.44
CA PRO A 830 -29.04 3.36 29.22
C PRO A 830 -28.23 3.84 28.01
N ILE A 831 -27.26 4.73 28.23
CA ILE A 831 -26.43 5.31 27.18
C ILE A 831 -25.30 4.37 26.79
N ILE A 832 -24.67 3.70 27.76
CA ILE A 832 -23.67 2.65 27.53
C ILE A 832 -24.28 1.54 26.64
N ASN A 833 -25.53 1.16 26.89
CA ASN A 833 -26.24 0.19 26.05
C ASN A 833 -26.37 0.65 24.59
N ILE A 834 -26.64 1.94 24.35
CA ILE A 834 -26.71 2.50 22.99
C ILE A 834 -25.34 2.47 22.33
N ILE A 835 -24.29 2.97 22.98
CA ILE A 835 -22.93 3.04 22.40
C ILE A 835 -22.36 1.63 22.16
N SER A 836 -22.57 0.69 23.08
CA SER A 836 -22.18 -0.73 22.93
C SER A 836 -22.85 -1.36 21.69
N SER A 837 -24.08 -0.94 21.37
CA SER A 837 -24.75 -1.38 20.16
C SER A 837 -24.11 -0.81 18.89
N TYR A 838 -23.53 0.39 18.92
CA TYR A 838 -22.85 1.00 17.76
C TYR A 838 -21.66 0.18 17.33
N GLU A 839 -20.87 -0.32 18.28
CA GLU A 839 -19.72 -1.18 18.03
C GLU A 839 -20.07 -2.36 17.10
N ARG A 840 -21.26 -2.95 17.30
CA ARG A 840 -21.75 -4.10 16.55
C ARG A 840 -22.57 -3.73 15.32
N ARG A 841 -23.33 -2.64 15.36
CA ARG A 841 -24.26 -2.24 14.31
C ARG A 841 -23.58 -1.44 13.19
N PHE A 842 -22.72 -0.48 13.55
CA PHE A 842 -22.10 0.41 12.57
C PHE A 842 -21.20 -0.32 11.57
N ARG A 843 -20.65 -1.49 11.94
CA ARG A 843 -19.90 -2.36 11.00
C ARG A 843 -20.71 -2.80 9.76
N LYS A 844 -22.04 -2.85 9.86
CA LYS A 844 -22.91 -3.25 8.73
C LYS A 844 -23.14 -2.11 7.75
N TYR A 845 -22.73 -0.90 8.13
CA TYR A 845 -22.98 0.34 7.43
C TYR A 845 -21.64 0.94 6.99
N ASN A 846 -21.69 1.94 6.13
CA ASN A 846 -20.50 2.68 5.73
C ASN A 846 -20.04 3.66 6.82
N THR A 847 -19.96 3.18 8.06
CA THR A 847 -19.84 3.99 9.27
C THR A 847 -18.65 3.55 10.12
N SER A 848 -17.85 4.52 10.57
CA SER A 848 -16.79 4.34 11.56
C SER A 848 -17.18 4.99 12.88
N LEU A 849 -17.12 4.22 13.97
CA LEU A 849 -17.15 4.77 15.33
C LEU A 849 -15.71 5.04 15.79
N ILE A 850 -15.34 6.32 15.91
CA ILE A 850 -14.06 6.76 16.47
C ILE A 850 -14.29 7.12 17.94
N LYS A 851 -13.50 6.56 18.84
CA LYS A 851 -13.63 6.85 20.27
C LYS A 851 -12.25 7.10 20.86
N ALA A 852 -12.12 8.22 21.57
CA ALA A 852 -10.93 8.59 22.30
C ALA A 852 -11.21 8.51 23.81
N THR A 853 -10.26 8.00 24.58
CA THR A 853 -10.39 7.92 26.04
C THR A 853 -9.02 7.90 26.74
N GLN A 854 -9.00 8.34 27.99
CA GLN A 854 -7.77 8.42 28.78
C GLN A 854 -7.50 7.16 29.61
N THR A 855 -8.56 6.58 30.13
CA THR A 855 -8.51 5.46 31.06
C THR A 855 -9.35 4.28 30.57
N MET A 856 -9.07 3.14 31.18
CA MET A 856 -9.85 1.91 31.07
C MET A 856 -10.38 1.44 32.43
N ASP A 857 -10.20 2.21 33.50
CA ASP A 857 -10.54 1.78 34.86
C ASP A 857 -12.03 1.44 35.01
N GLU A 858 -12.90 2.07 34.21
CA GLU A 858 -14.34 1.82 34.19
C GLU A 858 -14.72 0.43 33.68
N VAL A 859 -13.78 -0.30 33.06
CA VAL A 859 -13.98 -1.70 32.64
C VAL A 859 -13.93 -2.64 33.86
N ASP A 860 -13.22 -2.26 34.92
CA ASP A 860 -12.98 -3.06 36.13
C ASP A 860 -14.01 -2.76 37.21
N SER A 861 -15.28 -2.73 36.82
CA SER A 861 -16.38 -2.72 37.77
C SER A 861 -16.64 -4.16 38.25
N ASP A 862 -16.87 -4.37 39.54
CA ASP A 862 -17.40 -5.65 40.09
C ASP A 862 -18.80 -6.04 39.51
N ASP A 863 -19.33 -5.21 38.61
CA ASP A 863 -20.61 -5.37 37.95
C ASP A 863 -20.45 -6.08 36.58
N ALA A 864 -20.88 -7.33 36.54
CA ALA A 864 -20.81 -8.17 35.34
C ALA A 864 -21.62 -7.60 34.15
N GLU A 865 -22.70 -6.85 34.40
CA GLU A 865 -23.49 -6.24 33.33
C GLU A 865 -22.68 -5.13 32.65
N MET A 866 -22.09 -4.24 33.45
CA MET A 866 -21.26 -3.15 32.96
C MET A 866 -20.03 -3.68 32.19
N GLU A 867 -19.29 -4.65 32.75
CA GLU A 867 -18.14 -5.25 32.06
C GLU A 867 -18.55 -5.80 30.68
N SER A 868 -19.70 -6.51 30.60
CA SER A 868 -20.18 -7.12 29.37
C SER A 868 -20.47 -6.11 28.24
N LYS A 869 -20.82 -4.87 28.60
CA LYS A 869 -21.17 -3.79 27.65
C LYS A 869 -19.98 -2.93 27.29
N VAL A 870 -19.09 -2.67 28.24
CA VAL A 870 -17.95 -1.76 28.08
C VAL A 870 -16.78 -2.47 27.37
N LYS A 871 -16.44 -3.71 27.76
CA LYS A 871 -15.32 -4.47 27.18
C LYS A 871 -15.34 -4.59 25.64
N PRO A 872 -16.50 -4.78 24.97
CA PRO A 872 -16.58 -4.74 23.50
C PRO A 872 -16.09 -3.44 22.88
N LEU A 873 -16.34 -2.28 23.52
CA LEU A 873 -15.95 -0.98 22.98
C LEU A 873 -14.43 -0.99 22.73
N PHE A 874 -13.65 -1.38 23.73
CA PHE A 874 -12.20 -1.36 23.60
C PHE A 874 -11.64 -2.52 22.76
N SER A 875 -12.15 -3.74 22.96
CA SER A 875 -11.57 -4.94 22.33
C SER A 875 -11.91 -5.10 20.84
N GLN A 876 -13.13 -4.74 20.42
CA GLN A 876 -13.64 -5.07 19.08
C GLN A 876 -13.23 -4.09 17.98
N SER A 877 -12.72 -2.89 18.34
CA SER A 877 -12.27 -1.90 17.35
C SER A 877 -11.22 -2.49 16.42
N ALA A 878 -11.42 -2.44 15.10
CA ALA A 878 -10.49 -3.00 14.13
C ALA A 878 -9.16 -2.25 14.10
N THR A 879 -9.22 -0.93 14.30
CA THR A 879 -8.02 -0.08 14.44
C THR A 879 -7.90 0.43 15.87
N LYS A 880 -6.68 0.35 16.42
CA LYS A 880 -6.36 0.86 17.76
C LYS A 880 -5.10 1.71 17.68
N PHE A 881 -5.20 2.97 18.09
CA PHE A 881 -4.09 3.88 18.33
C PHE A 881 -3.84 3.93 19.84
N LEU A 882 -2.71 3.39 20.26
CA LEU A 882 -2.36 3.18 21.65
C LEU A 882 -1.15 4.06 21.98
N PHE A 883 -1.41 5.18 22.64
CA PHE A 883 -0.39 6.04 23.23
C PHE A 883 -0.04 5.55 24.64
N HIS A 884 0.97 6.19 25.23
CA HIS A 884 1.31 5.99 26.63
C HIS A 884 0.11 6.23 27.56
N LEU A 885 -0.12 5.31 28.51
CA LEU A 885 -1.27 5.30 29.41
C LEU A 885 -0.99 5.89 30.79
N GLY A 886 0.22 6.39 31.02
CA GLY A 886 0.65 6.84 32.35
C GLY A 886 0.89 5.67 33.30
N ASP A 887 0.73 5.94 34.59
CA ASP A 887 1.01 5.00 35.69
C ASP A 887 -0.21 4.13 36.03
N ILE A 888 -0.64 3.30 35.08
CA ILE A 888 -1.73 2.32 35.28
C ILE A 888 -1.19 0.89 35.40
N ASP A 889 -2.05 -0.05 35.82
CA ASP A 889 -1.76 -1.47 35.68
C ASP A 889 -1.91 -1.92 34.22
N TYR A 890 -0.77 -2.07 33.54
CA TYR A 890 -0.70 -2.50 32.13
C TYR A 890 -1.12 -3.95 31.90
N ASP A 891 -1.26 -4.79 32.94
CA ASP A 891 -1.79 -6.14 32.75
C ASP A 891 -3.26 -6.13 32.30
N LYS A 892 -4.00 -5.07 32.65
CA LYS A 892 -5.40 -4.89 32.23
C LYS A 892 -5.54 -4.67 30.71
N PRO A 893 -4.94 -3.63 30.10
CA PRO A 893 -4.95 -3.46 28.65
C PRO A 893 -4.33 -4.65 27.92
N ARG A 894 -3.31 -5.30 28.50
CA ARG A 894 -2.70 -6.51 27.93
C ARG A 894 -3.71 -7.63 27.73
N LYS A 895 -4.43 -8.02 28.79
CA LYS A 895 -5.44 -9.10 28.72
C LYS A 895 -6.64 -8.71 27.87
N MET A 896 -7.12 -7.49 27.99
CA MET A 896 -8.36 -7.07 27.33
C MET A 896 -8.21 -6.87 25.81
N MET A 897 -7.06 -6.36 25.37
CA MET A 897 -6.79 -6.11 23.95
C MET A 897 -5.88 -7.16 23.31
N ASN A 898 -5.50 -8.20 24.05
CA ASN A 898 -4.54 -9.22 23.63
C ASN A 898 -3.24 -8.58 23.12
N LEU A 899 -2.62 -7.76 23.98
CA LEU A 899 -1.33 -7.13 23.68
C LEU A 899 -0.18 -8.06 24.07
N THR A 900 0.92 -7.97 23.35
CA THR A 900 2.17 -8.69 23.59
C THR A 900 2.99 -7.98 24.66
N ALA A 901 3.98 -8.66 25.24
CA ALA A 901 4.84 -8.05 26.25
C ALA A 901 5.63 -6.85 25.70
N ASN A 902 6.13 -6.97 24.46
CA ASN A 902 6.87 -5.90 23.79
C ASN A 902 5.99 -4.68 23.46
N GLU A 903 4.73 -4.92 23.08
CA GLU A 903 3.78 -3.82 22.88
C GLU A 903 3.54 -3.08 24.19
N ILE A 904 3.43 -3.79 25.32
CA ILE A 904 3.27 -3.17 26.63
C ILE A 904 4.51 -2.37 27.01
N GLU A 905 5.72 -2.91 26.82
CA GLU A 905 6.97 -2.19 27.08
C GLU A 905 7.03 -0.88 26.28
N LYS A 906 6.71 -0.92 24.98
CA LYS A 906 6.62 0.28 24.13
C LYS A 906 5.51 1.26 24.52
N LEU A 907 4.42 0.77 25.11
CA LEU A 907 3.33 1.63 25.62
C LEU A 907 3.69 2.27 26.95
N GLN A 908 4.57 1.65 27.75
CA GLN A 908 5.07 2.22 29.00
C GLN A 908 6.06 3.37 28.76
N GLU A 909 6.69 3.42 27.58
CA GLU A 909 7.55 4.54 27.21
C GLU A 909 6.74 5.83 26.98
N SER A 910 7.05 6.88 27.77
CA SER A 910 6.46 8.20 27.59
C SER A 910 7.00 8.88 26.33
N ARG A 911 6.24 8.78 25.25
CA ARG A 911 6.60 9.30 23.92
C ARG A 911 5.50 10.22 23.39
N SER A 912 5.67 11.53 23.57
CA SER A 912 4.69 12.53 23.08
C SER A 912 4.57 12.48 21.56
N GLY A 913 3.33 12.51 21.06
CA GLY A 913 3.02 12.47 19.63
C GLY A 913 3.26 11.10 18.97
N LYS A 914 3.69 10.08 19.72
CA LYS A 914 3.98 8.75 19.18
C LYS A 914 3.05 7.71 19.78
N CYS A 915 2.58 6.78 18.97
CA CYS A 915 1.69 5.71 19.40
C CYS A 915 1.91 4.41 18.64
N LEU A 916 1.55 3.30 19.27
CA LEU A 916 1.41 2.03 18.58
C LEU A 916 0.07 2.01 17.84
N VAL A 917 0.10 1.64 16.57
CA VAL A 917 -1.09 1.52 15.74
C VAL A 917 -1.26 0.07 15.35
N ARG A 918 -2.34 -0.53 15.84
CA ARG A 918 -2.75 -1.88 15.44
C ARG A 918 -3.91 -1.78 14.46
N ILE A 919 -3.72 -2.30 13.25
CA ILE A 919 -4.75 -2.41 12.22
C ILE A 919 -4.89 -3.90 11.91
N ASN A 920 -6.02 -4.48 12.32
CA ASN A 920 -6.21 -5.93 12.26
C ASN A 920 -5.08 -6.69 13.00
N LYS A 921 -4.20 -7.37 12.26
CA LYS A 921 -3.02 -8.08 12.81
C LYS A 921 -1.71 -7.29 12.65
N ALA A 922 -1.69 -6.26 11.81
CA ALA A 922 -0.50 -5.48 11.56
C ALA A 922 -0.29 -4.43 12.66
N LEU A 923 0.96 -4.18 13.01
CA LEU A 923 1.36 -3.25 14.05
C LEU A 923 2.40 -2.27 13.52
N TYR A 924 2.24 -1.00 13.84
CA TYR A 924 3.11 0.09 13.41
C TYR A 924 3.45 0.99 14.61
N ASP A 925 4.64 1.58 14.61
CA ASP A 925 5.06 2.59 15.59
C ASP A 925 4.98 3.96 14.90
N LEU A 926 3.86 4.66 15.12
CA LEU A 926 3.50 5.89 14.42
C LEU A 926 4.00 7.11 15.18
N ASP A 927 4.73 7.98 14.49
CA ASP A 927 4.95 9.38 14.85
C ASP A 927 3.87 10.23 14.17
N VAL A 928 2.91 10.71 14.96
CA VAL A 928 1.70 11.37 14.48
C VAL A 928 2.04 12.73 13.89
N PHE A 929 1.57 12.97 12.68
CA PHE A 929 1.70 14.28 12.06
C PHE A 929 0.89 15.32 12.82
N MET A 930 1.52 16.43 13.18
CA MET A 930 0.86 17.58 13.79
C MET A 930 0.71 18.69 12.74
N PRO A 931 -0.49 18.94 12.20
CA PRO A 931 -0.72 20.02 11.25
C PRO A 931 -0.42 21.40 11.85
N GLU A 932 0.04 22.33 11.03
CA GLU A 932 0.39 23.68 11.49
C GLU A 932 -0.84 24.46 12.01
N TRP A 933 -2.00 24.27 11.37
CA TRP A 933 -3.26 24.89 11.79
C TRP A 933 -3.71 24.43 13.18
N PHE A 934 -3.33 23.23 13.62
CA PHE A 934 -3.70 22.71 14.94
C PHE A 934 -3.16 23.62 16.05
N LYS A 935 -1.92 24.11 15.89
CA LYS A 935 -1.29 25.04 16.83
C LYS A 935 -2.00 26.40 16.88
N GLN A 936 -2.68 26.79 15.80
CA GLN A 936 -3.43 28.03 15.73
C GLN A 936 -4.76 27.86 16.47
N VAL A 937 -5.53 26.81 16.14
CA VAL A 937 -6.82 26.53 16.80
C VAL A 937 -6.66 26.35 18.31
N LYS A 938 -5.63 25.62 18.76
CA LYS A 938 -5.39 25.40 20.20
C LYS A 938 -4.87 26.66 20.94
N LYS A 939 -4.41 27.68 20.23
CA LYS A 939 -4.07 28.98 20.85
C LYS A 939 -5.28 29.90 20.96
N ASP A 940 -6.24 29.73 20.07
CA ASP A 940 -7.46 30.54 20.00
C ASP A 940 -8.54 30.02 20.98
N ALA A 941 -8.58 28.70 21.21
CA ALA A 941 -9.38 28.01 22.24
C ALA A 941 -8.70 28.05 23.61
#